data_AF-A0A7X0M884-F1
#
_entry.id   AF-A0A7X0M884-F1
#
_cell.length_a   1.000
_cell.length_b   1.000
_cell.length_c   1.000
_cell.angle_alpha   90.00
_cell.angle_beta   90.00
_cell.angle_gamma   90.00
#
_symmetry.space_group_name_H-M   'P 1'
#
loop_
_entity.id
_entity.type
_entity.pdbx_description
1 polymer ?
#
loop_
_entity_poly.entity_id
_entity_poly.type
_entity_poly.pdbx_seq_one_letter_code
_entity_poly.pdbx_strand_id
1 'polypeptide(L)'
;MPEHLFHDRRDAGRGLAALLGAYRGRRDVVVLAMPPGGAAVAAEIAEALHAPLDVLVVRELGVPGQEDLVMGAVAAGGLITLNDDVIRGLSVEPEVVEHVAAREGREVRRFERHYRRGRPPRPVEGGVAILADDGLGTGARLRAAVQALRRLGPARLVVALPAACEPSVRELSAEADEVVCAVGPAAFLAPERCYRRAAGTGAAEVREMLDRRAAGRSVGRAPGDEAVAVEPLAGRARTEALLDLVGDARLVLVGAASHGTHEFHAARVELTRALIEEKGFAAVALLADWPDACRADRYVRGAGGDADAEEALRGFRRFPAWAWRNTEVLDFVEWLRRHNDGLAPGVPATGLYGLDLYALHRTATEIVAALDATDPPAAARARARLARGHLGCGCGEAGDPVFDAACGAGERREAEMVTRLAWLRRETLRRAREQGLPAEDELFYGEHVARVVETDGEYDRALFRGHVSSWNVRTRHMAGTLDALLDHLDRRLDRPARIVVWGTIPHLGDACATEAACRGELSVGRLVRERHPGAARLLGLTTYSGTVTAAPRFGAPPAAVRPEPAVPGSVEALLHETGAKDFLVTFPGEGPLDVSRPERVLPDVIPPDGLAGGHVRARIGGQFDAVVHFDETHAVRPLDLAAAFTR
;
A
#
# COMPACT_ATOMS: atom_id res chain seq x y z
N MET A 1 12.55 9.94 -8.35
CA MET A 1 11.13 9.64 -8.67
C MET A 1 11.10 8.57 -9.76
N PRO A 2 10.29 7.51 -9.62
CA PRO A 2 9.57 6.98 -10.75
C PRO A 2 8.10 7.40 -10.62
N GLU A 3 7.62 8.23 -11.54
CA GLU A 3 6.28 8.84 -11.56
C GLU A 3 5.17 7.89 -12.08
N HIS A 4 5.43 6.58 -12.22
CA HIS A 4 4.63 5.69 -13.06
C HIS A 4 4.37 4.29 -12.44
N LEU A 5 3.13 3.81 -12.57
CA LEU A 5 2.59 2.56 -12.02
C LEU A 5 2.93 1.32 -12.85
N PHE A 6 2.81 1.46 -14.18
CA PHE A 6 3.03 0.40 -15.15
C PHE A 6 4.21 0.78 -16.04
N HIS A 7 4.97 -0.22 -16.49
CA HIS A 7 6.02 0.06 -17.47
C HIS A 7 5.41 0.56 -18.80
N ASP A 8 4.38 -0.11 -19.29
CA ASP A 8 3.65 0.21 -20.51
C ASP A 8 2.21 -0.37 -20.47
N ARG A 9 1.45 -0.19 -21.56
CA ARG A 9 0.06 -0.69 -21.67
C ARG A 9 -0.05 -2.22 -21.64
N ARG A 10 0.99 -2.95 -22.04
CA ARG A 10 0.98 -4.43 -21.97
C ARG A 10 1.15 -4.89 -20.52
N ASP A 11 2.00 -4.21 -19.78
CA ASP A 11 2.19 -4.45 -18.35
C ASP A 11 0.89 -4.25 -17.56
N ALA A 12 0.17 -3.16 -17.83
CA ALA A 12 -1.17 -2.95 -17.30
C ALA A 12 -2.17 -4.07 -17.69
N GLY A 13 -2.15 -4.50 -18.95
CA GLY A 13 -2.99 -5.60 -19.42
C GLY A 13 -2.73 -6.92 -18.69
N ARG A 14 -1.47 -7.27 -18.44
CA ARG A 14 -1.11 -8.45 -17.62
C ARG A 14 -1.57 -8.30 -16.17
N GLY A 15 -1.43 -7.11 -15.59
CA GLY A 15 -1.91 -6.80 -14.25
C GLY A 15 -3.43 -6.95 -14.09
N LEU A 16 -4.20 -6.55 -15.11
CA LEU A 16 -5.65 -6.74 -15.18
C LEU A 16 -6.06 -8.20 -15.44
N ALA A 17 -5.33 -8.88 -16.31
CA ALA A 17 -5.60 -10.27 -16.65
C ALA A 17 -5.56 -11.19 -15.41
N ALA A 18 -4.64 -10.93 -14.48
CA ALA A 18 -4.56 -11.67 -13.22
C ALA A 18 -5.84 -11.53 -12.37
N LEU A 19 -6.44 -10.33 -12.33
CA LEU A 19 -7.69 -10.08 -11.61
C LEU A 19 -8.90 -10.74 -12.29
N LEU A 20 -8.85 -10.89 -13.61
CA LEU A 20 -9.90 -11.50 -14.42
C LEU A 20 -9.78 -13.03 -14.53
N GLY A 21 -8.94 -13.67 -13.69
CA GLY A 21 -8.67 -15.11 -13.78
C GLY A 21 -9.92 -16.01 -13.75
N ALA A 22 -11.00 -15.57 -13.10
CA ALA A 22 -12.29 -16.27 -13.06
C ALA A 22 -12.95 -16.48 -14.45
N TYR A 23 -12.52 -15.74 -15.47
CA TYR A 23 -13.04 -15.85 -16.84
C TYR A 23 -12.21 -16.76 -17.75
N ARG A 24 -11.08 -17.28 -17.27
CA ARG A 24 -10.12 -18.02 -18.10
C ARG A 24 -10.73 -19.31 -18.66
N GLY A 25 -10.58 -19.52 -19.97
CA GLY A 25 -11.03 -20.73 -20.66
C GLY A 25 -12.55 -20.82 -20.90
N ARG A 26 -13.31 -19.82 -20.48
CA ARG A 26 -14.75 -19.74 -20.78
C ARG A 26 -14.98 -19.49 -22.27
N ARG A 27 -15.94 -20.21 -22.85
CA ARG A 27 -16.26 -20.12 -24.29
C ARG A 27 -17.20 -18.97 -24.63
N ASP A 28 -17.86 -18.39 -23.62
CA ASP A 28 -18.84 -17.32 -23.76
C ASP A 28 -18.24 -15.92 -23.49
N VAL A 29 -16.92 -15.81 -23.35
CA VAL A 29 -16.23 -14.53 -23.08
C VAL A 29 -15.71 -13.91 -24.38
N VAL A 30 -15.93 -12.61 -24.56
CA VAL A 30 -15.29 -11.78 -25.59
C VAL A 30 -14.62 -10.58 -24.94
N VAL A 31 -13.37 -10.33 -25.30
CA VAL A 31 -12.64 -9.14 -24.87
C VAL A 31 -12.73 -8.07 -25.96
N LEU A 32 -13.21 -6.88 -25.58
CA LEU A 32 -13.40 -5.74 -26.45
C LEU A 32 -12.42 -4.63 -26.08
N ALA A 33 -11.57 -4.26 -27.03
CA ALA A 33 -10.66 -3.14 -26.91
C ALA A 33 -11.31 -1.82 -27.31
N MET A 34 -11.04 -0.74 -26.58
CA MET A 34 -11.28 0.63 -27.05
C MET A 34 -10.01 1.21 -27.68
N PRO A 35 -9.89 1.24 -29.02
CA PRO A 35 -8.68 1.70 -29.68
C PRO A 35 -8.55 3.24 -29.68
N PRO A 36 -7.33 3.78 -29.84
CA PRO A 36 -6.07 3.03 -29.96
C PRO A 36 -5.49 2.56 -28.62
N GLY A 37 -5.76 3.28 -27.53
CA GLY A 37 -5.14 3.09 -26.22
C GLY A 37 -5.38 1.70 -25.61
N GLY A 38 -6.65 1.33 -25.45
CA GLY A 38 -7.07 0.06 -24.83
C GLY A 38 -6.70 -1.20 -25.60
N ALA A 39 -6.23 -1.12 -26.85
CA ALA A 39 -5.93 -2.29 -27.67
C ALA A 39 -4.80 -3.16 -27.10
N ALA A 40 -3.72 -2.54 -26.63
CA ALA A 40 -2.59 -3.27 -26.04
C ALA A 40 -2.97 -3.93 -24.71
N VAL A 41 -3.76 -3.24 -23.88
CA VAL A 41 -4.28 -3.77 -22.61
C VAL A 41 -5.20 -4.98 -22.87
N ALA A 42 -6.18 -4.80 -23.76
CA ALA A 42 -7.15 -5.83 -24.12
C ALA A 42 -6.50 -7.07 -24.74
N ALA A 43 -5.43 -6.90 -25.53
CA ALA A 43 -4.72 -8.01 -26.15
C ALA A 43 -4.09 -8.97 -25.12
N GLU A 44 -3.49 -8.43 -24.06
CA GLU A 44 -2.89 -9.23 -22.97
C GLU A 44 -3.98 -9.89 -22.10
N ILE A 45 -5.11 -9.21 -21.88
CA ILE A 45 -6.28 -9.81 -21.20
C ILE A 45 -6.83 -10.99 -22.03
N ALA A 46 -7.07 -10.78 -23.33
CA ALA A 46 -7.55 -11.83 -24.22
C ALA A 46 -6.60 -13.03 -24.30
N GLU A 47 -5.29 -12.77 -24.26
CA GLU A 47 -4.24 -13.78 -24.20
C GLU A 47 -4.36 -14.68 -22.98
N ALA A 48 -4.34 -14.07 -21.80
CA ALA A 48 -4.36 -14.79 -20.53
C ALA A 48 -5.67 -15.56 -20.31
N LEU A 49 -6.80 -15.00 -20.76
CA LEU A 49 -8.12 -15.62 -20.60
C LEU A 49 -8.42 -16.68 -21.66
N HIS A 50 -7.57 -16.83 -22.69
CA HIS A 50 -7.84 -17.66 -23.87
C HIS A 50 -9.16 -17.27 -24.57
N ALA A 51 -9.46 -15.97 -24.61
CA ALA A 51 -10.70 -15.42 -25.15
C ALA A 51 -10.46 -14.72 -26.52
N PRO A 52 -11.48 -14.65 -27.40
CA PRO A 52 -11.42 -13.84 -28.60
C PRO A 52 -11.29 -12.35 -28.27
N LEU A 53 -10.46 -11.65 -29.05
CA LEU A 53 -10.29 -10.20 -29.04
C LEU A 53 -11.04 -9.57 -30.21
N ASP A 54 -11.77 -8.49 -29.96
CA ASP A 54 -12.34 -7.59 -30.97
C ASP A 54 -12.23 -6.12 -30.48
N VAL A 55 -12.64 -5.17 -31.31
CA VAL A 55 -12.65 -3.74 -31.00
C VAL A 55 -14.07 -3.21 -30.85
N LEU A 56 -14.23 -2.24 -29.95
CA LEU A 56 -15.39 -1.37 -29.86
C LEU A 56 -14.93 0.06 -30.13
N VAL A 57 -15.17 0.55 -31.35
CA VAL A 57 -14.83 1.92 -31.72
C VAL A 57 -15.90 2.86 -31.19
N VAL A 58 -15.49 3.84 -30.39
CA VAL A 58 -16.36 4.88 -29.84
C VAL A 58 -15.76 6.25 -30.13
N ARG A 59 -16.60 7.19 -30.58
CA ARG A 59 -16.23 8.60 -30.74
C ARG A 59 -17.18 9.49 -29.97
N GLU A 60 -16.62 10.51 -29.33
CA GLU A 60 -17.41 11.52 -28.62
C GLU A 60 -18.07 12.48 -29.60
N LEU A 61 -19.27 12.93 -29.25
CA LEU A 61 -20.00 13.99 -29.93
C LEU A 61 -19.74 15.28 -29.15
N GLY A 62 -18.80 16.10 -29.62
CA GLY A 62 -18.54 17.42 -29.05
C GLY A 62 -19.61 18.43 -29.47
N VAL A 63 -19.90 19.40 -28.61
CA VAL A 63 -20.75 20.54 -28.94
C VAL A 63 -20.05 21.42 -29.98
N PRO A 64 -20.68 21.76 -31.13
CA PRO A 64 -20.03 22.61 -32.13
C PRO A 64 -19.57 23.96 -31.57
N GLY A 65 -18.30 24.31 -31.78
CA GLY A 65 -17.69 25.54 -31.24
C GLY A 65 -17.21 25.43 -29.79
N GLN A 66 -17.46 24.30 -29.12
CA GLN A 66 -16.90 23.91 -27.82
C GLN A 66 -16.58 22.41 -27.86
N GLU A 67 -15.65 22.02 -28.73
CA GLU A 67 -15.40 20.60 -29.03
C GLU A 67 -14.96 19.79 -27.82
N ASP A 68 -14.39 20.44 -26.79
CA ASP A 68 -14.01 19.82 -25.51
C ASP A 68 -15.21 19.48 -24.61
N LEU A 69 -16.40 20.06 -24.88
CA LEU A 69 -17.63 19.78 -24.15
C LEU A 69 -18.42 18.66 -24.86
N VAL A 70 -18.56 17.51 -24.21
CA VAL A 70 -19.14 16.30 -24.79
C VAL A 70 -20.65 16.25 -24.54
N MET A 71 -21.44 16.33 -25.62
CA MET A 71 -22.91 16.18 -25.59
C MET A 71 -23.40 14.76 -25.84
N GLY A 72 -22.50 13.83 -26.17
CA GLY A 72 -22.84 12.44 -26.41
C GLY A 72 -21.68 11.64 -26.96
N ALA A 73 -21.96 10.44 -27.46
CA ALA A 73 -20.98 9.61 -28.15
C ALA A 73 -21.69 8.64 -29.10
N VAL A 74 -20.98 8.22 -30.14
CA VAL A 74 -21.40 7.21 -31.10
C VAL A 74 -20.46 6.02 -31.06
N ALA A 75 -21.04 4.83 -30.91
CA ALA A 75 -20.33 3.56 -30.90
C ALA A 75 -20.55 2.78 -32.21
N ALA A 76 -19.75 1.72 -32.37
CA ALA A 76 -19.95 0.67 -33.36
C ALA A 76 -21.43 0.27 -33.51
N GLY A 77 -21.88 0.06 -34.75
CA GLY A 77 -23.29 -0.25 -35.04
C GLY A 77 -24.23 0.95 -35.10
N GLY A 78 -23.72 2.19 -34.96
CA GLY A 78 -24.52 3.42 -35.06
C GLY A 78 -25.33 3.74 -33.82
N LEU A 79 -25.00 3.11 -32.69
CA LEU A 79 -25.61 3.40 -31.39
C LEU A 79 -25.13 4.76 -30.91
N ILE A 80 -26.08 5.65 -30.62
CA ILE A 80 -25.83 7.00 -30.12
C ILE A 80 -26.31 7.08 -28.67
N THR A 81 -25.43 7.57 -27.79
CA THR A 81 -25.74 7.95 -26.42
C THR A 81 -25.63 9.47 -26.34
N LEU A 82 -26.61 10.12 -25.70
CA LEU A 82 -26.66 11.56 -25.54
C LEU A 82 -26.60 11.94 -24.06
N ASN A 83 -26.05 13.12 -23.78
CA ASN A 83 -26.08 13.75 -22.47
C ASN A 83 -27.16 14.82 -22.48
N ASP A 84 -28.36 14.46 -22.02
CA ASP A 84 -29.55 15.32 -22.05
C ASP A 84 -29.38 16.58 -21.20
N ASP A 85 -28.51 16.58 -20.19
CA ASP A 85 -28.26 17.75 -19.35
C ASP A 85 -27.44 18.81 -20.10
N VAL A 86 -26.44 18.38 -20.89
CA VAL A 86 -25.65 19.27 -21.74
C VAL A 86 -26.51 19.82 -22.88
N ILE A 87 -27.29 18.95 -23.53
CA ILE A 87 -28.17 19.33 -24.65
C ILE A 87 -29.22 20.35 -24.19
N ARG A 88 -29.89 20.11 -23.06
CA ARG A 88 -30.88 21.05 -22.50
C ARG A 88 -30.24 22.32 -21.96
N GLY A 89 -29.09 22.21 -21.30
CA GLY A 89 -28.40 23.36 -20.70
C GLY A 89 -27.88 24.36 -21.72
N LEU A 90 -27.55 23.90 -22.93
CA LEU A 90 -27.05 24.74 -24.03
C LEU A 90 -28.08 24.96 -25.15
N SER A 91 -29.31 24.45 -24.98
CA SER A 91 -30.35 24.48 -26.03
C SER A 91 -29.83 23.99 -27.38
N VAL A 92 -29.11 22.87 -27.39
CA VAL A 92 -28.57 22.29 -28.62
C VAL A 92 -29.73 21.73 -29.43
N GLU A 93 -29.92 22.28 -30.63
CA GLU A 93 -30.97 21.83 -31.54
C GLU A 93 -30.79 20.35 -31.93
N PRO A 94 -31.87 19.54 -32.00
CA PRO A 94 -31.78 18.13 -32.37
C PRO A 94 -31.07 17.88 -33.71
N GLU A 95 -31.28 18.77 -34.68
CA GLU A 95 -30.64 18.72 -36.01
C GLU A 95 -29.11 18.81 -35.93
N VAL A 96 -28.60 19.58 -34.96
CA VAL A 96 -27.17 19.71 -34.70
C VAL A 96 -26.60 18.41 -34.14
N VAL A 97 -27.32 17.79 -33.19
CA VAL A 97 -26.94 16.49 -32.62
C VAL A 97 -26.89 15.41 -33.71
N GLU A 98 -27.93 15.35 -34.56
CA GLU A 98 -27.99 14.41 -35.69
C GLU A 98 -26.84 14.64 -36.68
N HIS A 99 -26.52 15.90 -37.00
CA HIS A 99 -25.43 16.22 -37.91
C HIS A 99 -24.07 15.75 -37.36
N VAL A 100 -23.78 16.03 -36.09
CA VAL A 100 -22.53 15.61 -35.44
C VAL A 100 -22.49 14.09 -35.31
N ALA A 101 -23.57 13.44 -34.88
CA ALA A 101 -23.65 11.99 -34.79
C ALA A 101 -23.46 11.30 -36.14
N ALA A 102 -24.03 11.84 -37.22
CA ALA A 102 -23.84 11.32 -38.57
C ALA A 102 -22.38 11.45 -39.04
N ARG A 103 -21.71 12.57 -38.71
CA ARG A 103 -20.29 12.80 -39.01
C ARG A 103 -19.40 11.82 -38.25
N GLU A 104 -19.52 11.77 -36.93
CA GLU A 104 -18.71 10.89 -36.09
C GLU A 104 -19.01 9.41 -36.37
N GLY A 105 -20.27 9.07 -36.69
CA GLY A 105 -20.67 7.72 -37.08
C GLY A 105 -20.07 7.26 -38.41
N ARG A 106 -19.80 8.17 -39.37
CA ARG A 106 -19.03 7.84 -40.59
C ARG A 106 -17.59 7.47 -40.24
N GLU A 107 -16.97 8.19 -39.31
CA GLU A 107 -15.61 7.89 -38.85
C GLU A 107 -15.56 6.59 -38.05
N VAL A 108 -16.53 6.31 -37.16
CA VAL A 108 -16.64 5.02 -36.47
C VAL A 108 -16.66 3.88 -37.48
N ARG A 109 -17.54 3.94 -38.50
CA ARG A 109 -17.61 2.91 -39.56
C ARG A 109 -16.31 2.78 -40.35
N ARG A 110 -15.60 3.88 -40.58
CA ARG A 110 -14.30 3.89 -41.27
C ARG A 110 -13.25 3.17 -40.42
N PHE A 111 -13.16 3.47 -39.13
CA PHE A 111 -12.23 2.81 -38.20
C PHE A 111 -12.57 1.34 -37.97
N GLU A 112 -13.85 0.98 -37.85
CA GLU A 112 -14.27 -0.42 -37.77
C GLU A 112 -13.82 -1.23 -38.99
N ARG A 113 -14.07 -0.71 -40.20
CA ARG A 113 -13.58 -1.36 -41.44
C ARG A 113 -12.06 -1.44 -41.47
N HIS A 114 -11.37 -0.40 -41.00
CA HIS A 114 -9.92 -0.37 -40.97
C HIS A 114 -9.33 -1.42 -40.02
N TYR A 115 -9.83 -1.51 -38.78
CA TYR A 115 -9.35 -2.46 -37.78
C TYR A 115 -9.77 -3.91 -38.08
N ARG A 116 -11.04 -4.12 -38.44
CA ARG A 116 -11.56 -5.48 -38.70
C ARG A 116 -11.20 -6.02 -40.09
N ARG A 117 -10.74 -5.17 -41.03
CA ARG A 117 -10.46 -5.54 -42.43
C ARG A 117 -11.61 -6.31 -43.10
N GLY A 118 -12.84 -5.88 -42.83
CA GLY A 118 -14.06 -6.50 -43.37
C GLY A 118 -14.58 -7.71 -42.59
N ARG A 119 -13.93 -8.13 -41.49
CA ARG A 119 -14.50 -9.13 -40.58
C ARG A 119 -15.74 -8.57 -39.85
N PRO A 120 -16.79 -9.39 -39.63
CA PRO A 120 -17.94 -8.98 -38.83
C PRO A 120 -17.54 -8.81 -37.35
N PRO A 121 -18.27 -7.98 -36.58
CA PRO A 121 -18.09 -7.89 -35.14
C PRO A 121 -18.37 -9.23 -34.44
N ARG A 122 -17.65 -9.51 -33.35
CA ARG A 122 -17.92 -10.67 -32.49
C ARG A 122 -19.27 -10.50 -31.77
N PRO A 123 -20.10 -11.55 -31.71
CA PRO A 123 -21.35 -11.49 -30.96
C PRO A 123 -21.05 -11.43 -29.45
N VAL A 124 -21.82 -10.61 -28.73
CA VAL A 124 -21.76 -10.49 -27.27
C VAL A 124 -23.08 -10.87 -26.58
N GLU A 125 -24.16 -11.04 -27.35
CA GLU A 125 -25.50 -11.36 -26.85
C GLU A 125 -25.48 -12.67 -26.07
N GLY A 126 -26.06 -12.66 -24.86
CA GLY A 126 -26.14 -13.81 -23.96
C GLY A 126 -24.79 -14.30 -23.39
N GLY A 127 -23.68 -13.64 -23.70
CA GLY A 127 -22.33 -13.99 -23.22
C GLY A 127 -21.75 -12.96 -22.24
N VAL A 128 -20.44 -13.05 -22.00
CA VAL A 128 -19.68 -12.10 -21.18
C VAL A 128 -18.86 -11.18 -22.07
N ALA A 129 -19.13 -9.88 -22.00
CA ALA A 129 -18.33 -8.85 -22.65
C ALA A 129 -17.37 -8.22 -21.63
N ILE A 130 -16.07 -8.31 -21.89
CA ILE A 130 -15.04 -7.61 -21.10
C ILE A 130 -14.55 -6.42 -21.92
N LEU A 131 -14.96 -5.21 -21.54
CA LEU A 131 -14.54 -3.96 -22.15
C LEU A 131 -13.25 -3.44 -21.49
N ALA A 132 -12.18 -3.30 -22.26
CA ALA A 132 -10.88 -2.85 -21.76
C ALA A 132 -10.41 -1.55 -22.42
N ASP A 133 -9.85 -0.67 -21.59
CA ASP A 133 -9.27 0.62 -21.99
C ASP A 133 -7.92 0.85 -21.30
N ASP A 134 -7.15 1.88 -21.69
CA ASP A 134 -5.83 2.17 -21.12
C ASP A 134 -5.82 3.14 -19.92
N GLY A 135 -6.96 3.65 -19.51
CA GLY A 135 -7.15 4.46 -18.30
C GLY A 135 -8.22 5.54 -18.48
N LEU A 136 -8.70 6.14 -17.39
CA LEU A 136 -9.87 7.03 -17.41
C LEU A 136 -9.60 8.46 -16.91
N GLY A 137 -9.43 9.42 -17.82
CA GLY A 137 -9.42 10.86 -17.51
C GLY A 137 -10.82 11.43 -17.26
N THR A 138 -11.68 11.35 -18.27
CA THR A 138 -13.10 11.75 -18.22
C THR A 138 -13.96 10.56 -18.66
N GLY A 139 -14.89 10.10 -17.81
CA GLY A 139 -15.61 8.83 -18.00
C GLY A 139 -16.60 8.76 -19.19
N ALA A 140 -16.74 9.82 -20.00
CA ALA A 140 -17.80 9.96 -21.00
C ALA A 140 -17.69 8.91 -22.13
N ARG A 141 -16.50 8.76 -22.74
CA ARG A 141 -16.24 7.75 -23.78
C ARG A 141 -16.56 6.33 -23.33
N LEU A 142 -16.17 5.99 -22.11
CA LEU A 142 -16.36 4.65 -21.56
C LEU A 142 -17.82 4.41 -21.13
N ARG A 143 -18.48 5.43 -20.56
CA ARG A 143 -19.92 5.36 -20.25
C ARG A 143 -20.73 5.08 -21.51
N ALA A 144 -20.45 5.79 -22.60
CA ALA A 144 -21.08 5.53 -23.89
C ALA A 144 -20.81 4.12 -24.43
N ALA A 145 -19.58 3.62 -24.26
CA ALA A 145 -19.23 2.25 -24.62
C ALA A 145 -20.04 1.22 -23.82
N VAL A 146 -20.19 1.43 -22.50
CA VAL A 146 -20.98 0.59 -21.59
C VAL A 146 -22.45 0.59 -22.00
N GLN A 147 -23.04 1.77 -22.24
CA GLN A 147 -24.45 1.88 -22.67
C GLN A 147 -24.70 1.24 -24.03
N ALA A 148 -23.78 1.41 -24.98
CA ALA A 148 -23.85 0.75 -26.27
C ALA A 148 -23.82 -0.78 -26.12
N LEU A 149 -22.93 -1.32 -25.27
CA LEU A 149 -22.84 -2.75 -25.01
C LEU A 149 -24.08 -3.30 -24.31
N ARG A 150 -24.67 -2.57 -23.35
CA ARG A 150 -25.92 -2.99 -22.69
C ARG A 150 -27.06 -3.21 -23.68
N ARG A 151 -27.15 -2.40 -24.74
CA ARG A 151 -28.16 -2.59 -25.80
C ARG A 151 -27.92 -3.83 -26.66
N LEU A 152 -26.71 -4.38 -26.68
CA LEU A 152 -26.36 -5.63 -27.37
C LEU A 152 -26.66 -6.89 -26.54
N GLY A 153 -27.21 -6.72 -25.33
CA GLY A 153 -27.72 -7.82 -24.50
C GLY A 153 -26.69 -8.85 -24.01
N PRO A 154 -25.47 -8.47 -23.56
CA PRO A 154 -24.60 -9.43 -22.89
C PRO A 154 -25.24 -9.91 -21.58
N ALA A 155 -25.05 -11.18 -21.24
CA ALA A 155 -25.45 -11.72 -19.94
C ALA A 155 -24.63 -11.13 -18.80
N ARG A 156 -23.38 -10.73 -19.08
CA ARG A 156 -22.53 -10.00 -18.14
C ARG A 156 -21.62 -8.99 -18.84
N LEU A 157 -21.56 -7.77 -18.34
CA LEU A 157 -20.69 -6.69 -18.82
C LEU A 157 -19.66 -6.34 -17.74
N VAL A 158 -18.39 -6.53 -18.07
CA VAL A 158 -17.24 -6.29 -17.21
C VAL A 158 -16.43 -5.15 -17.81
N VAL A 159 -16.06 -4.16 -17.00
CA VAL A 159 -15.20 -3.05 -17.40
C VAL A 159 -13.83 -3.24 -16.75
N ALA A 160 -12.77 -3.33 -17.55
CA ALA A 160 -11.40 -3.60 -17.09
C ALA A 160 -10.48 -2.40 -17.37
N LEU A 161 -9.98 -1.76 -16.32
CA LEU A 161 -9.25 -0.49 -16.41
C LEU A 161 -7.95 -0.52 -15.59
N PRO A 162 -6.80 -0.12 -16.17
CA PRO A 162 -5.54 -0.08 -15.43
C PRO A 162 -5.59 0.82 -14.21
N ALA A 163 -6.20 1.99 -14.37
CA ALA A 163 -6.47 2.95 -13.30
C ALA A 163 -7.70 3.80 -13.66
N ALA A 164 -8.48 4.17 -12.65
CA ALA A 164 -9.66 5.04 -12.78
C ALA A 164 -9.81 5.90 -11.52
N CYS A 165 -10.56 7.00 -11.59
CA CYS A 165 -10.90 7.81 -10.42
C CYS A 165 -12.20 7.32 -9.74
N GLU A 166 -12.37 7.59 -8.44
CA GLU A 166 -13.55 7.17 -7.65
C GLU A 166 -14.89 7.60 -8.24
N PRO A 167 -15.06 8.85 -8.68
CA PRO A 167 -16.30 9.25 -9.34
C PRO A 167 -16.59 8.39 -10.57
N SER A 168 -15.59 8.12 -11.41
CA SER A 168 -15.76 7.31 -12.62
C SER A 168 -16.10 5.85 -12.30
N VAL A 169 -15.45 5.23 -11.31
CA VAL A 169 -15.76 3.85 -10.91
C VAL A 169 -17.18 3.74 -10.38
N ARG A 170 -17.61 4.72 -9.56
CA ARG A 170 -18.97 4.73 -8.98
C ARG A 170 -20.04 4.85 -10.06
N GLU A 171 -19.82 5.73 -11.02
CA GLU A 171 -20.72 5.90 -12.17
C GLU A 171 -20.78 4.65 -13.05
N LEU A 172 -19.62 4.07 -13.39
CA LEU A 172 -19.58 2.85 -14.22
C LEU A 172 -20.18 1.65 -13.51
N SER A 173 -20.03 1.54 -12.20
CA SER A 173 -20.61 0.45 -11.40
C SER A 173 -22.14 0.52 -11.33
N ALA A 174 -22.74 1.66 -11.63
CA ALA A 174 -24.21 1.76 -11.75
C ALA A 174 -24.72 1.14 -13.06
N GLU A 175 -23.86 1.01 -14.08
CA GLU A 175 -24.25 0.59 -15.43
C GLU A 175 -23.62 -0.74 -15.86
N ALA A 176 -22.45 -1.12 -15.36
CA ALA A 176 -21.77 -2.40 -15.60
C ALA A 176 -22.02 -3.41 -14.47
N ASP A 177 -21.90 -4.72 -14.76
CA ASP A 177 -22.09 -5.77 -13.73
C ASP A 177 -20.86 -5.94 -12.85
N GLU A 178 -19.69 -5.54 -13.36
CA GLU A 178 -18.42 -5.57 -12.63
C GLU A 178 -17.47 -4.52 -13.21
N VAL A 179 -16.79 -3.78 -12.33
CA VAL A 179 -15.71 -2.86 -12.71
C VAL A 179 -14.43 -3.32 -12.04
N VAL A 180 -13.47 -3.79 -12.83
CA VAL A 180 -12.17 -4.29 -12.39
C VAL A 180 -11.13 -3.23 -12.67
N CYS A 181 -10.61 -2.62 -11.60
CA CYS A 181 -9.49 -1.69 -11.70
C CYS A 181 -8.21 -2.36 -11.23
N ALA A 182 -7.12 -2.25 -12.01
CA ALA A 182 -5.83 -2.71 -11.51
C ALA A 182 -5.34 -1.81 -10.37
N VAL A 183 -5.59 -0.50 -10.39
CA VAL A 183 -5.30 0.44 -9.29
C VAL A 183 -6.59 1.07 -8.80
N GLY A 184 -6.76 1.13 -7.47
CA GLY A 184 -7.98 1.61 -6.83
C GLY A 184 -8.34 3.07 -7.15
N PRO A 185 -9.63 3.44 -7.00
CA PRO A 185 -10.18 4.71 -7.48
C PRO A 185 -9.61 6.01 -6.85
N ALA A 186 -8.96 5.93 -5.69
CA ALA A 186 -8.49 7.10 -4.93
C ALA A 186 -7.18 7.74 -5.47
N ALA A 187 -6.62 7.19 -6.55
CA ALA A 187 -5.21 7.37 -6.93
C ALA A 187 -5.00 8.06 -8.29
N PHE A 188 -6.07 8.53 -8.94
CA PHE A 188 -6.02 8.92 -10.35
C PHE A 188 -5.73 10.40 -10.57
N LEU A 189 -4.62 10.71 -11.27
CA LEU A 189 -4.29 12.06 -11.76
C LEU A 189 -4.54 12.20 -13.27
N ALA A 190 -4.02 11.27 -14.10
CA ALA A 190 -4.21 11.19 -15.56
C ALA A 190 -3.75 9.82 -16.11
N PRO A 191 -4.32 9.28 -17.22
CA PRO A 191 -3.96 7.95 -17.74
C PRO A 191 -2.49 7.85 -18.15
N GLU A 192 -1.93 8.90 -18.73
CA GLU A 192 -0.56 8.91 -19.27
C GLU A 192 0.48 8.83 -18.16
N ARG A 193 0.18 9.39 -16.99
CA ARG A 193 1.06 9.34 -15.81
C ARG A 193 1.14 7.95 -15.21
N CYS A 194 0.18 7.07 -15.51
CA CYS A 194 0.23 5.69 -15.05
C CYS A 194 1.32 4.87 -15.76
N TYR A 195 1.88 5.33 -16.88
CA TYR A 195 2.81 4.56 -17.71
C TYR A 195 4.19 5.20 -17.82
N ARG A 196 5.26 4.41 -17.58
CA ARG A 196 6.65 4.84 -17.82
C ARG A 196 6.91 5.09 -19.30
N ARG A 197 6.30 4.29 -20.17
CA ARG A 197 6.26 4.48 -21.63
C ARG A 197 4.82 4.60 -22.11
N ALA A 198 4.39 5.83 -22.33
CA ALA A 198 3.04 6.15 -22.83
C ALA A 198 2.92 6.14 -24.37
N ALA A 199 3.92 5.61 -25.11
CA ALA A 199 3.92 5.62 -26.58
C ALA A 199 2.60 5.09 -27.15
N GLY A 200 2.01 5.84 -28.10
CA GLY A 200 0.69 5.54 -28.63
C GLY A 200 0.66 4.25 -29.45
N THR A 201 -0.41 3.47 -29.31
CA THR A 201 -0.63 2.26 -30.11
C THR A 201 -1.03 2.64 -31.54
N GLY A 202 -0.22 2.25 -32.53
CA GLY A 202 -0.49 2.57 -33.93
C GLY A 202 -1.62 1.71 -34.52
N ALA A 203 -2.32 2.21 -35.53
CA ALA A 203 -3.38 1.45 -36.20
C ALA A 203 -2.89 0.13 -36.86
N ALA A 204 -1.60 0.04 -37.20
CA ALA A 204 -0.99 -1.20 -37.66
C ALA A 204 -0.87 -2.25 -36.54
N GLU A 205 -0.48 -1.83 -35.33
CA GLU A 205 -0.33 -2.71 -34.17
C GLU A 205 -1.68 -3.26 -33.71
N VAL A 206 -2.72 -2.42 -33.68
CA VAL A 206 -4.10 -2.86 -33.36
C VAL A 206 -4.56 -3.96 -34.32
N ARG A 207 -4.29 -3.81 -35.62
CA ARG A 207 -4.63 -4.83 -36.63
C ARG A 207 -3.87 -6.13 -36.41
N GLU A 208 -2.57 -6.04 -36.10
CA GLU A 208 -1.76 -7.22 -35.83
C GLU A 208 -2.24 -7.99 -34.59
N MET A 209 -2.69 -7.29 -33.55
CA MET A 209 -3.28 -7.90 -32.35
C MET A 209 -4.58 -8.66 -32.69
N LEU A 210 -5.46 -8.06 -33.50
CA LEU A 210 -6.70 -8.69 -33.96
C LEU A 210 -6.45 -9.89 -34.90
N ASP A 211 -5.46 -9.79 -35.79
CA ASP A 211 -5.13 -10.85 -36.75
C ASP A 211 -4.54 -12.09 -36.06
N ARG A 212 -3.65 -11.89 -35.08
CA ARG A 212 -3.04 -12.98 -34.29
C ARG A 212 -4.09 -13.83 -33.58
N ARG A 213 -5.09 -13.18 -32.96
CA ARG A 213 -6.18 -13.87 -32.25
C ARG A 213 -7.17 -14.55 -33.19
N ALA A 214 -7.43 -13.98 -34.37
CA ALA A 214 -8.25 -14.63 -35.38
C ALA A 214 -7.59 -15.89 -35.97
N ALA A 215 -6.26 -15.92 -36.05
CA ALA A 215 -5.50 -17.07 -36.57
C ALA A 215 -5.26 -18.19 -35.53
N GLY A 216 -5.74 -18.04 -34.28
CA GLY A 216 -5.46 -19.00 -33.19
C GLY A 216 -3.97 -19.13 -32.85
N ARG A 217 -3.12 -18.20 -33.32
CA ARG A 217 -1.68 -18.24 -33.06
C ARG A 217 -1.44 -17.61 -31.70
N SER A 218 -1.09 -18.43 -30.71
CA SER A 218 -0.49 -17.94 -29.48
C SER A 218 0.77 -17.15 -29.83
N VAL A 219 1.01 -16.05 -29.11
CA VAL A 219 2.35 -15.49 -29.09
C VAL A 219 3.21 -16.57 -28.43
N GLY A 220 4.25 -17.04 -29.13
CA GLY A 220 5.29 -17.80 -28.47
C GLY A 220 5.79 -16.96 -27.31
N ARG A 221 5.61 -17.48 -26.09
CA ARG A 221 6.05 -16.94 -24.80
C ARG A 221 7.20 -15.94 -24.99
N ALA A 222 6.91 -14.65 -24.89
CA ALA A 222 7.97 -13.66 -24.77
C ALA A 222 8.71 -13.94 -23.44
N PRO A 223 10.05 -13.84 -23.40
CA PRO A 223 10.83 -14.23 -22.24
C PRO A 223 10.50 -13.28 -21.07
N GLY A 224 9.79 -13.82 -20.08
CA GLY A 224 9.45 -13.13 -18.83
C GLY A 224 8.96 -14.11 -17.76
N ASP A 225 9.20 -15.39 -18.02
CA ASP A 225 8.69 -16.54 -17.29
C ASP A 225 9.85 -17.55 -17.16
N GLU A 226 11.06 -17.00 -17.10
CA GLU A 226 12.21 -17.67 -16.53
C GLU A 226 11.92 -17.78 -15.03
N ALA A 227 11.96 -19.00 -14.52
CA ALA A 227 11.99 -19.22 -13.08
C ALA A 227 13.13 -18.37 -12.54
N VAL A 228 12.82 -17.36 -11.71
CA VAL A 228 13.85 -16.73 -10.89
C VAL A 228 14.43 -17.85 -10.07
N ALA A 229 15.75 -18.05 -10.16
CA ALA A 229 16.44 -18.94 -9.25
C ALA A 229 16.26 -18.36 -7.85
N VAL A 230 15.28 -18.90 -7.12
CA VAL A 230 15.11 -18.62 -5.70
C VAL A 230 16.19 -19.42 -5.01
N GLU A 231 17.14 -18.74 -4.36
CA GLU A 231 18.10 -19.40 -3.51
C GLU A 231 17.39 -19.77 -2.19
N PRO A 232 17.20 -21.06 -1.88
CA PRO A 232 16.51 -21.48 -0.68
C PRO A 232 17.45 -21.36 0.52
N LEU A 233 17.77 -20.13 0.90
CA LEU A 233 18.59 -19.81 2.07
C LEU A 233 17.69 -19.65 3.29
N ALA A 234 17.92 -20.47 4.31
CA ALA A 234 17.23 -20.42 5.60
C ALA A 234 18.23 -20.37 6.75
N GLY A 235 17.79 -19.91 7.93
CA GLY A 235 18.61 -19.82 9.14
C GLY A 235 19.91 -19.06 8.93
N ARG A 236 21.04 -19.62 9.40
CA ARG A 236 22.35 -18.95 9.35
C ARG A 236 22.80 -18.57 7.94
N ALA A 237 22.54 -19.41 6.94
CA ALA A 237 22.92 -19.13 5.55
C ALA A 237 22.15 -17.92 4.98
N ARG A 238 20.88 -17.76 5.36
CA ARG A 238 20.09 -16.55 5.06
C ARG A 238 20.71 -15.32 5.71
N THR A 239 21.04 -15.43 6.99
CA THR A 239 21.62 -14.32 7.76
C THR A 239 22.95 -13.87 7.14
N GLU A 240 23.82 -14.80 6.75
CA GLU A 240 25.09 -14.48 6.06
C GLU A 240 24.87 -13.77 4.73
N ALA A 241 23.96 -14.27 3.88
CA ALA A 241 23.62 -13.61 2.62
C ALA A 241 23.04 -12.19 2.83
N LEU A 242 22.24 -11.99 3.88
CA LEU A 242 21.74 -10.66 4.25
C LEU A 242 22.87 -9.74 4.74
N LEU A 243 23.84 -10.24 5.50
CA LEU A 243 25.01 -9.46 5.92
C LEU A 243 25.88 -9.01 4.73
N ASP A 244 25.98 -9.85 3.70
CA ASP A 244 26.67 -9.53 2.45
C ASP A 244 25.90 -8.47 1.64
N LEU A 245 24.58 -8.63 1.51
CA LEU A 245 23.70 -7.65 0.86
C LEU A 245 23.73 -6.27 1.55
N VAL A 246 23.78 -6.27 2.89
CA VAL A 246 23.92 -5.06 3.70
C VAL A 246 25.22 -4.34 3.39
N GLY A 247 26.34 -5.07 3.28
CA GLY A 247 27.65 -4.51 2.96
C GLY A 247 28.02 -3.36 3.91
N ASP A 248 28.20 -2.16 3.34
CA ASP A 248 28.53 -0.93 4.06
C ASP A 248 27.35 0.02 4.28
N ALA A 249 26.12 -0.45 4.06
CA ALA A 249 24.94 0.35 4.31
C ALA A 249 24.89 0.81 5.79
N ARG A 250 24.52 2.07 5.97
CA ARG A 250 24.35 2.70 7.28
C ARG A 250 22.97 2.42 7.86
N LEU A 251 21.98 2.21 7.01
CA LEU A 251 20.59 2.01 7.41
C LEU A 251 20.09 0.66 6.89
N VAL A 252 19.53 -0.15 7.77
CA VAL A 252 18.86 -1.40 7.40
C VAL A 252 17.44 -1.36 7.90
N LEU A 253 16.47 -1.23 7.00
CA LEU A 253 15.05 -1.12 7.30
C LEU A 253 14.40 -2.48 7.12
N VAL A 254 13.85 -3.07 8.20
CA VAL A 254 13.26 -4.42 8.20
C VAL A 254 11.74 -4.34 8.37
N GLY A 255 11.05 -4.25 7.24
CA GLY A 255 9.60 -4.22 7.12
C GLY A 255 8.97 -5.59 7.31
N ALA A 256 7.92 -5.73 8.13
CA ALA A 256 7.15 -6.96 8.22
C ALA A 256 5.70 -6.76 7.77
N ALA A 257 5.13 -7.80 7.15
CA ALA A 257 3.74 -7.81 6.71
C ALA A 257 2.73 -7.73 7.88
N SER A 258 3.16 -8.02 9.12
CA SER A 258 2.34 -7.91 10.32
C SER A 258 3.18 -7.53 11.55
N HIS A 259 2.54 -7.01 12.60
CA HIS A 259 3.14 -6.94 13.95
C HIS A 259 2.93 -8.21 14.78
N GLY A 260 1.99 -9.06 14.37
CA GLY A 260 1.48 -10.18 15.16
C GLY A 260 2.12 -11.53 14.87
N THR A 261 3.23 -11.59 14.14
CA THR A 261 3.82 -12.85 13.65
C THR A 261 5.16 -13.15 14.31
N HIS A 262 5.32 -14.35 14.86
CA HIS A 262 6.50 -14.81 15.58
C HIS A 262 7.75 -14.83 14.69
N GLU A 263 7.67 -15.46 13.53
CA GLU A 263 8.81 -15.64 12.61
C GLU A 263 9.37 -14.29 12.13
N PHE A 264 8.51 -13.28 11.98
CA PHE A 264 8.94 -11.94 11.59
C PHE A 264 9.78 -11.27 12.69
N HIS A 265 9.38 -11.43 13.96
CA HIS A 265 10.17 -10.94 15.09
C HIS A 265 11.44 -11.77 15.28
N ALA A 266 11.36 -13.09 15.18
CA ALA A 266 12.52 -13.97 15.29
C ALA A 266 13.60 -13.64 14.23
N ALA A 267 13.19 -13.46 12.97
CA ALA A 267 14.10 -13.10 11.88
C ALA A 267 14.73 -11.72 12.07
N ARG A 268 13.96 -10.74 12.56
CA ARG A 268 14.48 -9.42 12.94
C ARG A 268 15.54 -9.52 14.01
N VAL A 269 15.26 -10.28 15.07
CA VAL A 269 16.18 -10.49 16.19
C VAL A 269 17.46 -11.15 15.71
N GLU A 270 17.35 -12.24 14.96
CA GLU A 270 18.49 -12.97 14.39
C GLU A 270 19.39 -12.04 13.57
N LEU A 271 18.82 -11.36 12.58
CA LEU A 271 19.56 -10.43 11.71
C LEU A 271 20.17 -9.28 12.51
N THR A 272 19.42 -8.69 13.44
CA THR A 272 19.88 -7.53 14.21
C THR A 272 21.02 -7.89 15.15
N ARG A 273 20.99 -9.06 15.79
CA ARG A 273 22.11 -9.57 16.59
C ARG A 273 23.38 -9.69 15.75
N ALA A 274 23.27 -10.32 14.58
CA ALA A 274 24.39 -10.45 13.65
C ALA A 274 24.91 -9.10 13.14
N LEU A 275 24.03 -8.14 12.85
CA LEU A 275 24.44 -6.78 12.44
C LEU A 275 25.17 -6.02 13.55
N ILE A 276 24.76 -6.19 14.81
CA ILE A 276 25.45 -5.58 15.96
C ILE A 276 26.83 -6.23 16.15
N GLU A 277 26.88 -7.56 16.21
CA GLU A 277 28.10 -8.31 16.52
C GLU A 277 29.13 -8.28 15.37
N GLU A 278 28.68 -8.40 14.12
CA GLU A 278 29.56 -8.62 12.96
C GLU A 278 29.76 -7.35 12.11
N LYS A 279 28.82 -6.40 12.13
CA LYS A 279 28.86 -5.18 11.30
C LYS A 279 28.89 -3.88 12.13
N GLY A 280 28.92 -3.98 13.45
CA GLY A 280 29.09 -2.84 14.37
C GLY A 280 27.93 -1.85 14.36
N PHE A 281 26.71 -2.32 14.13
CA PHE A 281 25.51 -1.50 14.26
C PHE A 281 25.33 -1.03 15.70
N ALA A 282 25.15 0.28 15.87
CA ALA A 282 25.19 0.95 17.17
C ALA A 282 23.80 1.32 17.71
N ALA A 283 22.75 1.13 16.91
CA ALA A 283 21.39 1.41 17.34
C ALA A 283 20.35 0.55 16.62
N VAL A 284 19.25 0.31 17.34
CA VAL A 284 18.01 -0.25 16.81
C VAL A 284 16.90 0.77 17.01
N ALA A 285 16.22 1.16 15.94
CA ALA A 285 15.15 2.14 15.96
C ALA A 285 13.81 1.45 15.65
N LEU A 286 12.86 1.54 16.56
CA LEU A 286 11.53 0.95 16.43
C LEU A 286 10.56 2.02 15.89
N LEU A 287 9.64 1.62 15.00
CA LEU A 287 8.43 2.41 14.72
C LEU A 287 7.48 2.32 15.94
N ALA A 288 7.93 2.91 17.04
CA ALA A 288 7.28 2.92 18.32
C ALA A 288 7.44 4.30 18.97
N ASP A 289 6.59 4.54 19.95
CA ASP A 289 6.60 5.74 20.77
C ASP A 289 7.97 6.04 21.39
N TRP A 290 8.45 7.27 21.18
CA TRP A 290 9.72 7.75 21.72
C TRP A 290 9.91 7.48 23.23
N PRO A 291 8.98 7.85 24.14
CA PRO A 291 9.22 7.70 25.58
C PRO A 291 9.27 6.23 26.04
N ASP A 292 8.48 5.37 25.40
CA ASP A 292 8.40 3.96 25.76
C ASP A 292 9.70 3.26 25.34
N ALA A 293 10.25 3.61 24.17
CA ALA A 293 11.57 3.17 23.73
C ALA A 293 12.72 3.77 24.57
N CYS A 294 12.63 5.03 25.01
CA CYS A 294 13.66 5.65 25.88
C CYS A 294 13.81 4.91 27.22
N ARG A 295 12.71 4.42 27.79
CA ARG A 295 12.76 3.62 29.02
C ARG A 295 13.49 2.29 28.77
N ALA A 296 13.20 1.62 27.65
CA ALA A 296 13.87 0.40 27.28
C ALA A 296 15.36 0.63 26.95
N ASP A 297 15.73 1.74 26.31
CA ASP A 297 17.13 2.13 26.07
C ASP A 297 17.93 2.27 27.36
N ARG A 298 17.35 3.01 28.30
CA ARG A 298 17.89 3.23 29.65
C ARG A 298 18.20 1.91 30.33
N TYR A 299 17.27 0.95 30.25
CA TYR A 299 17.52 -0.40 30.73
C TYR A 299 18.68 -1.07 30.00
N VAL A 300 18.66 -1.18 28.66
CA VAL A 300 19.71 -1.94 27.93
C VAL A 300 21.11 -1.34 28.06
N ARG A 301 21.23 -0.05 28.39
CA ARG A 301 22.50 0.64 28.67
C ARG A 301 22.90 0.66 30.14
N GLY A 302 22.05 0.15 31.04
CA GLY A 302 22.32 0.13 32.48
C GLY A 302 22.15 1.49 33.14
N ALA A 303 21.45 2.39 32.47
CA ALA A 303 21.17 3.75 32.90
C ALA A 303 19.68 3.85 33.26
N GLY A 304 19.23 3.17 34.32
CA GLY A 304 17.82 3.15 34.72
C GLY A 304 17.58 2.41 36.03
N GLY A 305 16.33 2.42 36.50
CA GLY A 305 15.92 1.75 37.74
C GLY A 305 15.10 0.47 37.54
N ASP A 306 14.85 0.06 36.30
CA ASP A 306 14.07 -1.15 35.98
C ASP A 306 14.91 -2.41 36.25
N ALA A 307 14.33 -3.40 36.91
CA ALA A 307 15.07 -4.59 37.36
C ALA A 307 15.33 -5.61 36.22
N ASP A 308 14.42 -5.69 35.25
CA ASP A 308 14.48 -6.65 34.14
C ASP A 308 13.85 -6.07 32.85
N ALA A 309 14.03 -6.80 31.74
CA ALA A 309 13.49 -6.41 30.44
C ALA A 309 11.95 -6.33 30.43
N GLU A 310 11.24 -7.10 31.27
CA GLU A 310 9.78 -7.06 31.33
C GLU A 310 9.30 -5.72 31.90
N GLU A 311 9.95 -5.27 32.98
CA GLU A 311 9.74 -3.95 33.60
C GLU A 311 10.04 -2.82 32.62
N ALA A 312 11.18 -2.90 31.93
CA ALA A 312 11.61 -1.92 30.95
C ALA A 312 10.60 -1.79 29.79
N LEU A 313 10.01 -2.91 29.37
CA LEU A 313 8.98 -2.94 28.34
C LEU A 313 7.56 -2.55 28.84
N ARG A 314 7.36 -2.20 30.12
CA ARG A 314 6.02 -1.85 30.65
C ARG A 314 5.43 -0.59 30.06
N GLY A 315 6.22 0.24 29.37
CA GLY A 315 5.71 1.40 28.61
C GLY A 315 4.88 0.99 27.38
N PHE A 316 5.23 -0.13 26.74
CA PHE A 316 4.61 -0.63 25.50
C PHE A 316 3.26 -1.34 25.75
N ARG A 317 2.32 -0.66 26.42
CA ARG A 317 0.98 -1.20 26.73
C ARG A 317 -0.09 -0.82 25.71
N ARG A 318 0.28 -0.14 24.64
CA ARG A 318 -0.65 0.51 23.72
C ARG A 318 -1.04 -0.40 22.58
N PHE A 319 -2.29 -0.30 22.14
CA PHE A 319 -2.76 -1.07 21.00
C PHE A 319 -1.94 -0.76 19.73
N PRO A 320 -1.49 -1.79 18.99
CA PRO A 320 -1.39 -3.21 19.40
C PRO A 320 -0.25 -3.45 20.42
N ALA A 321 -0.56 -3.88 21.64
CA ALA A 321 0.47 -4.02 22.69
C ALA A 321 1.55 -5.03 22.30
N TRP A 322 1.13 -6.09 21.61
CA TRP A 322 2.00 -7.17 21.15
C TRP A 322 3.00 -6.76 20.06
N ALA A 323 2.90 -5.57 19.46
CA ALA A 323 3.86 -5.13 18.45
C ALA A 323 5.28 -5.08 19.02
N TRP A 324 5.44 -4.55 20.23
CA TRP A 324 6.75 -4.40 20.89
C TRP A 324 6.79 -5.00 22.30
N ARG A 325 5.66 -5.49 22.82
CA ARG A 325 5.57 -6.16 24.14
C ARG A 325 5.18 -7.64 23.97
N ASN A 326 6.12 -8.41 23.45
CA ASN A 326 5.99 -9.84 23.19
C ASN A 326 7.25 -10.60 23.62
N THR A 327 7.19 -11.93 23.55
CA THR A 327 8.30 -12.82 23.95
C THR A 327 9.59 -12.57 23.20
N GLU A 328 9.54 -12.32 21.90
CA GLU A 328 10.75 -12.18 21.07
C GLU A 328 11.46 -10.86 21.35
N VAL A 329 10.69 -9.78 21.56
CA VAL A 329 11.24 -8.47 21.92
C VAL A 329 11.78 -8.48 23.35
N LEU A 330 11.12 -9.18 24.28
CA LEU A 330 11.63 -9.39 25.64
C LEU A 330 13.02 -10.05 25.61
N ASP A 331 13.14 -11.18 24.91
CA ASP A 331 14.40 -11.92 24.78
C ASP A 331 15.48 -11.11 24.08
N PHE A 332 15.11 -10.26 23.13
CA PHE A 332 16.03 -9.35 22.47
C PHE A 332 16.55 -8.24 23.40
N VAL A 333 15.67 -7.59 24.15
CA VAL A 333 16.05 -6.53 25.11
C VAL A 333 16.95 -7.09 26.20
N GLU A 334 16.63 -8.26 26.73
CA GLU A 334 17.46 -8.96 27.72
C GLU A 334 18.83 -9.36 27.14
N TRP A 335 18.86 -9.84 25.89
CA TRP A 335 20.12 -10.12 25.20
C TRP A 335 20.94 -8.85 24.97
N LEU A 336 20.32 -7.75 24.54
CA LEU A 336 21.00 -6.49 24.24
C LEU A 336 21.61 -5.89 25.51
N ARG A 337 20.90 -6.00 26.64
CA ARG A 337 21.43 -5.65 27.96
C ARG A 337 22.72 -6.41 28.27
N ARG A 338 22.67 -7.75 28.18
CA ARG A 338 23.84 -8.62 28.43
C ARG A 338 24.99 -8.37 27.46
N HIS A 339 24.68 -8.12 26.19
CA HIS A 339 25.67 -7.77 25.17
C HIS A 339 26.40 -6.47 25.57
N ASN A 340 25.65 -5.42 25.91
CA ASN A 340 26.21 -4.14 26.32
C ASN A 340 27.04 -4.24 27.61
N ASP A 341 26.59 -5.02 28.60
CA ASP A 341 27.34 -5.25 29.84
C ASP A 341 28.65 -6.02 29.61
N GLY A 342 28.72 -6.81 28.54
CA GLY A 342 29.92 -7.54 28.13
C GLY A 342 30.92 -6.72 27.32
N LEU A 343 30.60 -5.49 26.94
CA LEU A 343 31.50 -4.64 26.16
C LEU A 343 32.71 -4.19 27.00
N ALA A 344 33.85 -4.05 26.33
CA ALA A 344 35.05 -3.53 26.97
C ALA A 344 34.85 -2.08 27.45
N PRO A 345 35.48 -1.66 28.56
CA PRO A 345 35.39 -0.28 29.04
C PRO A 345 35.73 0.73 27.94
N GLY A 346 34.85 1.72 27.75
CA GLY A 346 35.02 2.78 26.74
C GLY A 346 34.45 2.46 25.35
N VAL A 347 33.99 1.23 25.11
CA VAL A 347 33.21 0.91 23.89
C VAL A 347 31.78 1.42 24.09
N PRO A 348 31.25 2.28 23.19
CA PRO A 348 29.89 2.78 23.32
C PRO A 348 28.85 1.65 23.22
N ALA A 349 27.92 1.62 24.17
CA ALA A 349 26.81 0.68 24.19
C ALA A 349 25.83 0.90 23.02
N THR A 350 25.30 -0.20 22.48
CA THR A 350 24.27 -0.19 21.45
C THR A 350 22.94 0.27 22.05
N GLY A 351 22.27 1.23 21.39
CA GLY A 351 21.01 1.80 21.86
C GLY A 351 19.75 1.22 21.23
N LEU A 352 18.62 1.49 21.88
CA LEU A 352 17.27 1.23 21.42
C LEU A 352 16.50 2.55 21.35
N TYR A 353 15.84 2.85 20.23
CA TYR A 353 15.21 4.16 20.03
C TYR A 353 13.81 4.01 19.46
N GLY A 354 12.93 4.98 19.72
CA GLY A 354 11.64 5.09 19.04
C GLY A 354 11.75 6.09 17.89
N LEU A 355 10.91 5.97 16.87
CA LEU A 355 10.82 6.96 15.79
C LEU A 355 9.47 7.66 15.75
N ASP A 356 8.47 7.09 16.41
CA ASP A 356 7.07 7.47 16.22
C ASP A 356 6.64 8.62 17.14
N LEU A 357 5.47 9.18 16.81
CA LEU A 357 4.86 10.29 17.52
C LEU A 357 4.54 9.94 18.98
N TYR A 358 4.46 10.96 19.81
CA TYR A 358 4.26 10.86 21.25
C TYR A 358 2.78 10.62 21.51
N ALA A 359 2.44 9.56 22.25
CA ALA A 359 1.07 9.41 22.77
C ALA A 359 -0.04 9.26 21.70
N LEU A 360 0.27 9.09 20.41
CA LEU A 360 -0.72 9.02 19.31
C LEU A 360 -1.90 8.10 19.62
N HIS A 361 -1.62 6.91 20.18
CA HIS A 361 -2.64 5.94 20.57
C HIS A 361 -3.23 6.13 21.98
N ARG A 362 -2.52 6.77 22.92
CA ARG A 362 -3.10 7.16 24.22
C ARG A 362 -4.17 8.23 24.02
N THR A 363 -3.82 9.25 23.25
CA THR A 363 -4.73 10.30 22.78
C THR A 363 -5.93 9.70 22.03
N ALA A 364 -5.69 8.82 21.05
CA ALA A 364 -6.78 8.18 20.30
C ALA A 364 -7.70 7.31 21.17
N THR A 365 -7.15 6.55 22.13
CA THR A 365 -7.93 5.71 23.05
C THR A 365 -8.74 6.56 24.02
N GLU A 366 -8.17 7.63 24.57
CA GLU A 366 -8.86 8.58 25.44
C GLU A 366 -9.95 9.35 24.68
N ILE A 367 -9.69 9.73 23.42
CA ILE A 367 -10.69 10.32 22.53
C ILE A 367 -11.83 9.34 22.29
N VAL A 368 -11.55 8.09 21.91
CA VAL A 368 -12.59 7.08 21.68
C VAL A 368 -13.39 6.82 22.95
N ALA A 369 -12.74 6.72 24.11
CA ALA A 369 -13.41 6.52 25.40
C ALA A 369 -14.25 7.74 25.82
N ALA A 370 -13.78 8.96 25.57
CA ALA A 370 -14.57 10.17 25.79
C ALA A 370 -15.79 10.23 24.85
N LEU A 371 -15.59 9.89 23.57
CA LEU A 371 -16.67 9.82 22.58
C LEU A 371 -17.67 8.72 22.91
N ASP A 372 -17.27 7.57 23.46
CA ASP A 372 -18.23 6.55 23.90
C ASP A 372 -19.23 7.08 24.93
N ALA A 373 -18.79 7.99 25.80
CA ALA A 373 -19.64 8.58 26.83
C ALA A 373 -20.57 9.67 26.29
N THR A 374 -20.20 10.35 25.19
CA THR A 374 -20.88 11.57 24.74
C THR A 374 -21.48 11.51 23.33
N ASP A 375 -20.90 10.72 22.44
CA ASP A 375 -21.30 10.53 21.03
C ASP A 375 -20.86 9.12 20.52
N PRO A 376 -21.63 8.06 20.86
CA PRO A 376 -21.29 6.68 20.47
C PRO A 376 -21.15 6.45 18.95
N PRO A 377 -21.97 7.08 18.06
CA PRO A 377 -21.74 7.03 16.62
C PRO A 377 -20.38 7.60 16.19
N ALA A 378 -19.92 8.72 16.76
CA ALA A 378 -18.59 9.26 16.48
C ALA A 378 -17.48 8.34 16.99
N ALA A 379 -17.65 7.71 18.17
CA ALA A 379 -16.72 6.73 18.69
C ALA A 379 -16.56 5.51 17.75
N ALA A 380 -17.66 5.02 17.18
CA ALA A 380 -17.63 3.92 16.20
C ALA A 380 -16.84 4.30 14.93
N ARG A 381 -17.03 5.53 14.41
CA ARG A 381 -16.28 6.04 13.24
C ARG A 381 -14.79 6.22 13.55
N ALA A 382 -14.46 6.78 14.72
CA ALA A 382 -13.06 6.93 15.15
C ALA A 382 -12.34 5.58 15.26
N ARG A 383 -12.99 4.55 15.83
CA ARG A 383 -12.46 3.18 15.86
C ARG A 383 -12.22 2.60 14.48
N ALA A 384 -13.17 2.77 13.55
CA ALA A 384 -13.02 2.29 12.18
C ALA A 384 -11.83 2.96 11.48
N ARG A 385 -11.63 4.26 11.70
CA ARG A 385 -10.51 5.01 11.14
C ARG A 385 -9.16 4.59 11.73
N LEU A 386 -9.08 4.39 13.05
CA LEU A 386 -7.87 3.91 13.72
C LEU A 386 -7.51 2.48 13.28
N ALA A 387 -8.50 1.60 13.14
CA ALA A 387 -8.30 0.25 12.63
C ALA A 387 -7.72 0.24 11.19
N ARG A 388 -8.09 1.21 10.35
CA ARG A 388 -7.56 1.37 8.98
C ARG A 388 -6.24 2.14 8.92
N GLY A 389 -6.02 3.10 9.81
CA GLY A 389 -4.80 3.91 9.87
C GLY A 389 -3.52 3.12 10.19
N HIS A 390 -3.67 1.94 10.81
CA HIS A 390 -2.58 0.99 11.04
C HIS A 390 -2.16 0.22 9.77
N LEU A 391 -2.99 0.19 8.73
CA LEU A 391 -2.75 -0.57 7.49
C LEU A 391 -2.03 0.23 6.39
N GLY A 392 -1.91 1.55 6.52
CA GLY A 392 -1.49 2.39 5.38
C GLY A 392 -2.43 2.28 4.17
N CYS A 393 -3.64 1.74 4.37
CA CYS A 393 -4.66 1.66 3.34
C CYS A 393 -5.75 2.66 3.69
N GLY A 394 -5.57 3.90 3.23
CA GLY A 394 -6.57 4.96 3.24
C GLY A 394 -7.72 4.67 2.27
N CYS A 395 -8.43 3.56 2.45
CA CYS A 395 -9.76 3.38 1.84
C CYS A 395 -10.71 4.40 2.50
N GLY A 396 -10.72 5.62 1.95
CA GLY A 396 -11.67 6.69 2.25
C GLY A 396 -11.14 7.91 3.00
N GLU A 397 -9.93 8.42 2.71
CA GLU A 397 -9.45 9.67 3.35
C GLU A 397 -10.01 10.95 2.70
N ALA A 398 -10.55 10.89 1.48
CA ALA A 398 -11.14 12.04 0.80
C ALA A 398 -12.67 11.97 0.78
N GLY A 399 -13.32 12.87 1.53
CA GLY A 399 -14.72 13.24 1.30
C GLY A 399 -15.79 12.30 1.85
N ASP A 400 -15.72 11.90 3.13
CA ASP A 400 -16.92 11.38 3.81
C ASP A 400 -17.86 12.56 4.14
N PRO A 401 -18.98 12.75 3.40
CA PRO A 401 -19.87 13.89 3.60
C PRO A 401 -20.58 13.86 4.97
N VAL A 402 -20.62 12.68 5.60
CA VAL A 402 -21.20 12.48 6.93
C VAL A 402 -20.24 12.96 8.02
N PHE A 403 -18.92 12.93 7.76
CA PHE A 403 -17.90 13.44 8.67
C PHE A 403 -17.86 14.97 8.69
N ASP A 404 -17.90 15.63 7.53
CA ASP A 404 -17.97 17.10 7.45
C ASP A 404 -19.27 17.63 8.10
N ALA A 405 -20.37 16.91 7.95
CA ALA A 405 -21.64 17.22 8.61
C ALA A 405 -21.61 17.00 10.14
N ALA A 406 -20.83 16.02 10.63
CA ALA A 406 -20.70 15.73 12.06
C ALA A 406 -19.67 16.62 12.78
N CYS A 407 -18.54 16.94 12.13
CA CYS A 407 -17.51 17.85 12.64
C CYS A 407 -17.95 19.33 12.58
N GLY A 408 -18.92 19.67 11.73
CA GLY A 408 -19.63 20.95 11.79
C GLY A 408 -20.31 21.21 13.15
N ALA A 409 -20.50 20.19 13.98
CA ALA A 409 -21.01 20.30 15.34
C ALA A 409 -19.87 20.36 16.41
N GLY A 410 -18.97 21.34 16.28
CA GLY A 410 -18.37 21.98 17.47
C GLY A 410 -16.85 22.21 17.49
N GLU A 411 -16.35 23.15 16.68
CA GLU A 411 -14.96 23.67 16.72
C GLU A 411 -14.44 24.03 18.14
N ARG A 412 -15.34 24.38 19.07
CA ARG A 412 -14.98 24.71 20.46
C ARG A 412 -14.52 23.50 21.29
N ARG A 413 -15.11 22.33 21.10
CA ARG A 413 -14.76 21.11 21.88
C ARG A 413 -13.44 20.50 21.40
N GLU A 414 -13.13 20.64 20.10
CA GLU A 414 -11.85 20.25 19.50
C GLU A 414 -10.69 21.09 20.08
N ALA A 415 -10.86 22.41 20.14
CA ALA A 415 -9.86 23.31 20.70
C ALA A 415 -9.57 23.03 22.19
N GLU A 416 -10.61 22.70 22.98
CA GLU A 416 -10.47 22.30 24.38
C GLU A 416 -9.69 20.98 24.54
N MET A 417 -9.95 19.99 23.67
CA MET A 417 -9.24 18.70 23.68
C MET A 417 -7.77 18.86 23.31
N VAL A 418 -7.47 19.58 22.21
CA VAL A 418 -6.09 19.88 21.79
C VAL A 418 -5.31 20.63 22.89
N THR A 419 -5.98 21.57 23.58
CA THR A 419 -5.37 22.31 24.71
C THR A 419 -5.09 21.40 25.91
N ARG A 420 -6.02 20.50 26.25
CA ARG A 420 -5.85 19.53 27.35
C ARG A 420 -4.71 18.54 27.07
N LEU A 421 -4.59 18.09 25.83
CA LEU A 421 -3.51 17.22 25.37
C LEU A 421 -2.14 17.92 25.44
N ALA A 422 -2.06 19.17 24.99
CA ALA A 422 -0.85 19.98 25.11
C ALA A 422 -0.41 20.16 26.59
N TRP A 423 -1.35 20.24 27.53
CA TRP A 423 -1.05 20.32 28.97
C TRP A 423 -0.48 19.02 29.55
N LEU A 424 -1.13 17.86 29.30
CA LEU A 424 -0.66 16.53 29.74
C LEU A 424 0.77 16.23 29.22
N ARG A 425 1.07 16.69 28.00
CA ARG A 425 2.38 16.57 27.34
C ARG A 425 3.46 17.39 28.05
N ARG A 426 3.18 18.66 28.38
CA ARG A 426 4.11 19.53 29.13
C ARG A 426 4.43 19.01 30.52
N GLU A 427 3.46 18.42 31.20
CA GLU A 427 3.63 17.88 32.55
C GLU A 427 4.47 16.59 32.55
N THR A 428 4.36 15.75 31.51
CA THR A 428 5.18 14.54 31.38
C THR A 428 6.64 14.87 31.04
N LEU A 429 6.86 15.89 30.18
CA LEU A 429 8.16 16.49 29.89
C LEU A 429 8.87 17.00 31.15
N ARG A 430 8.12 17.65 32.05
CA ARG A 430 8.64 18.15 33.33
C ARG A 430 9.21 17.02 34.18
N ARG A 431 8.47 15.91 34.32
CA ARG A 431 8.87 14.74 35.12
C ARG A 431 10.07 14.00 34.54
N ALA A 432 10.21 13.94 33.21
CA ALA A 432 11.37 13.34 32.57
C ALA A 432 12.67 14.10 32.86
N ARG A 433 12.61 15.44 32.93
CA ARG A 433 13.77 16.30 33.26
C ARG A 433 14.22 16.19 34.71
N GLU A 434 13.32 15.81 35.62
CA GLU A 434 13.61 15.67 37.06
C GLU A 434 14.38 14.38 37.40
N GLN A 435 14.61 13.47 36.44
CA GLN A 435 15.15 12.12 36.68
C GLN A 435 16.65 11.91 36.38
N GLY A 436 17.40 12.95 35.98
CA GLY A 436 18.87 13.02 36.02
C GLY A 436 19.68 11.92 35.32
N LEU A 437 20.21 12.20 34.12
CA LEU A 437 21.22 11.38 33.41
C LEU A 437 22.33 12.26 32.78
N PRO A 438 23.35 11.68 32.09
CA PRO A 438 24.46 12.42 31.49
C PRO A 438 24.02 13.45 30.43
N ALA A 439 24.78 14.55 30.32
CA ALA A 439 24.31 15.77 29.66
C ALA A 439 23.92 15.60 28.18
N GLU A 440 24.75 14.99 27.33
CA GLU A 440 24.52 15.04 25.87
C GLU A 440 23.32 14.18 25.40
N ASP A 441 23.22 12.93 25.88
CA ASP A 441 22.08 12.05 25.56
C ASP A 441 20.78 12.59 26.16
N GLU A 442 20.80 13.19 27.37
CA GLU A 442 19.60 13.85 27.95
C GLU A 442 19.15 15.08 27.19
N LEU A 443 20.09 15.89 26.71
CA LEU A 443 19.76 17.01 25.84
C LEU A 443 19.08 16.49 24.57
N PHE A 444 19.63 15.47 23.93
CA PHE A 444 19.04 14.85 22.75
C PHE A 444 17.65 14.26 23.03
N TYR A 445 17.46 13.50 24.13
CA TYR A 445 16.15 12.99 24.55
C TYR A 445 15.16 14.13 24.81
N GLY A 446 15.58 15.16 25.55
CA GLY A 446 14.74 16.31 25.89
C GLY A 446 14.29 17.12 24.68
N GLU A 447 15.19 17.35 23.71
CA GLU A 447 14.89 17.99 22.43
C GLU A 447 13.93 17.16 21.59
N HIS A 448 14.14 15.84 21.54
CA HIS A 448 13.26 14.96 20.77
C HIS A 448 11.87 14.85 21.38
N VAL A 449 11.74 14.79 22.71
CA VAL A 449 10.41 14.83 23.32
C VAL A 449 9.69 16.15 22.97
N ALA A 450 10.39 17.29 22.92
CA ALA A 450 9.79 18.56 22.49
C ALA A 450 9.33 18.52 21.00
N ARG A 451 10.20 18.05 20.10
CA ARG A 451 9.89 17.91 18.66
C ARG A 451 8.71 16.99 18.40
N VAL A 452 8.65 15.88 19.13
CA VAL A 452 7.58 14.90 19.01
C VAL A 452 6.26 15.52 19.47
N VAL A 453 6.25 16.25 20.60
CA VAL A 453 5.06 16.95 21.10
C VAL A 453 4.56 18.02 20.13
N GLU A 454 5.44 18.77 19.48
CA GLU A 454 5.09 19.76 18.46
C GLU A 454 4.45 19.12 17.23
N THR A 455 5.08 18.07 16.70
CA THR A 455 4.59 17.37 15.49
C THR A 455 3.27 16.65 15.74
N ASP A 456 3.08 16.12 16.95
CA ASP A 456 1.84 15.45 17.36
C ASP A 456 0.64 16.42 17.35
N GLY A 457 0.84 17.71 17.67
CA GLY A 457 -0.21 18.73 17.54
C GLY A 457 -0.62 19.05 16.10
N GLU A 458 0.29 18.93 15.14
CA GLU A 458 -0.03 19.02 13.71
C GLU A 458 -0.75 17.76 13.22
N TYR A 459 -0.27 16.59 13.66
CA TYR A 459 -0.89 15.30 13.36
C TYR A 459 -2.34 15.22 13.87
N ASP A 460 -2.59 15.63 15.12
CA ASP A 460 -3.95 15.68 15.70
C ASP A 460 -4.88 16.53 14.82
N ARG A 461 -4.45 17.74 14.43
CA ARG A 461 -5.25 18.60 13.54
C ARG A 461 -5.47 17.98 12.17
N ALA A 462 -4.47 17.29 11.61
CA ALA A 462 -4.59 16.60 10.33
C ALA A 462 -5.60 15.44 10.42
N LEU A 463 -5.61 14.71 11.53
CA LEU A 463 -6.56 13.61 11.79
C LEU A 463 -8.01 14.10 11.82
N PHE A 464 -8.27 15.30 12.35
CA PHE A 464 -9.62 15.87 12.46
C PHE A 464 -10.06 16.69 11.25
N ARG A 465 -9.15 17.39 10.57
CA ARG A 465 -9.51 18.38 9.53
C ARG A 465 -9.47 17.85 8.10
N GLY A 466 -8.95 16.64 7.86
CA GLY A 466 -8.98 15.97 6.55
C GLY A 466 -8.18 16.63 5.40
N HIS A 467 -7.79 17.90 5.52
CA HIS A 467 -7.10 18.66 4.48
C HIS A 467 -5.59 18.33 4.35
N VAL A 468 -5.00 17.68 5.36
CA VAL A 468 -3.58 17.27 5.38
C VAL A 468 -3.52 15.76 5.67
N SER A 469 -2.79 15.00 4.85
CA SER A 469 -2.60 13.56 5.08
C SER A 469 -1.87 13.32 6.40
N SER A 470 -2.60 12.84 7.40
CA SER A 470 -2.07 12.49 8.72
C SER A 470 -0.95 11.44 8.62
N TRP A 471 -1.09 10.49 7.68
CA TRP A 471 -0.06 9.52 7.32
C TRP A 471 1.26 10.16 6.93
N ASN A 472 1.22 11.19 6.07
CA ASN A 472 2.42 11.89 5.62
C ASN A 472 3.08 12.73 6.72
N VAL A 473 2.29 13.33 7.62
CA VAL A 473 2.82 14.04 8.80
C VAL A 473 3.62 13.07 9.68
N ARG A 474 3.01 11.95 10.07
CA ARG A 474 3.67 10.90 10.88
C ARG A 474 4.90 10.34 10.18
N THR A 475 4.82 10.06 8.88
CA THR A 475 5.94 9.52 8.10
C THR A 475 7.12 10.48 8.03
N ARG A 476 6.86 11.78 7.79
CA ARG A 476 7.91 12.81 7.79
C ARG A 476 8.54 12.99 9.17
N HIS A 477 7.74 12.88 10.23
CA HIS A 477 8.24 12.86 11.60
C HIS A 477 9.22 11.72 11.81
N MET A 478 8.80 10.47 11.55
CA MET A 478 9.65 9.28 11.74
C MET A 478 10.96 9.36 10.96
N ALA A 479 10.91 9.80 9.69
CA ALA A 479 12.12 9.99 8.90
C ALA A 479 13.02 11.12 9.44
N GLY A 480 12.44 12.25 9.87
CA GLY A 480 13.20 13.35 10.46
C GLY A 480 13.81 13.02 11.83
N THR A 481 13.15 12.16 12.62
CA THR A 481 13.69 11.62 13.88
C THR A 481 14.84 10.65 13.61
N LEU A 482 14.74 9.83 12.56
CA LEU A 482 15.84 8.95 12.15
C LEU A 482 17.07 9.74 11.70
N ASP A 483 16.88 10.82 10.92
CA ASP A 483 17.98 11.70 10.50
C ASP A 483 18.69 12.34 11.70
N ALA A 484 17.91 12.87 12.66
CA ALA A 484 18.48 13.47 13.86
C ALA A 484 19.19 12.43 14.76
N LEU A 485 18.70 11.19 14.78
CA LEU A 485 19.37 10.09 15.48
C LEU A 485 20.70 9.72 14.84
N LEU A 486 20.78 9.68 13.50
CA LEU A 486 22.05 9.49 12.79
C LEU A 486 23.05 10.59 13.17
N ASP A 487 22.66 11.86 13.10
CA ASP A 487 23.53 13.00 13.42
C ASP A 487 24.00 13.00 14.88
N HIS A 488 23.15 12.57 15.82
CA HIS A 488 23.50 12.43 17.22
C HIS A 488 24.50 11.28 17.44
N LEU A 489 24.24 10.11 16.85
CA LEU A 489 25.14 8.97 16.97
C LEU A 489 26.47 9.19 16.26
N ASP A 490 26.49 9.90 15.13
CA ASP A 490 27.73 10.22 14.42
C ASP A 490 28.66 11.06 15.29
N ARG A 491 28.12 12.07 15.98
CA ARG A 491 28.87 12.90 16.92
C ARG A 491 29.33 12.12 18.14
N ARG A 492 28.42 11.32 18.72
CA ARG A 492 28.70 10.57 19.94
C ARG A 492 29.75 9.47 19.74
N LEU A 493 29.72 8.80 18.60
CA LEU A 493 30.63 7.71 18.28
C LEU A 493 31.91 8.18 17.59
N ASP A 494 31.99 9.46 17.21
CA ASP A 494 33.04 10.05 16.38
C ASP A 494 33.31 9.25 15.08
N ARG A 495 32.25 8.68 14.51
CA ARG A 495 32.26 7.90 13.26
C ARG A 495 30.85 7.74 12.71
N PRO A 496 30.68 7.49 11.39
CA PRO A 496 29.37 7.21 10.81
C PRO A 496 28.69 6.01 11.48
N ALA A 497 27.61 6.27 12.20
CA ALA A 497 26.78 5.29 12.86
C ALA A 497 25.99 4.46 11.85
N ARG A 498 25.68 3.22 12.24
CA ARG A 498 24.81 2.30 11.51
C ARG A 498 23.61 1.92 12.39
N ILE A 499 22.41 1.96 11.83
CA ILE A 499 21.12 1.79 12.53
C ILE A 499 20.26 0.75 11.83
N VAL A 500 19.71 -0.19 12.60
CA VAL A 500 18.66 -1.11 12.13
C VAL A 500 17.30 -0.52 12.50
N VAL A 501 16.35 -0.50 11.57
CA VAL A 501 15.01 0.06 11.78
C VAL A 501 13.97 -1.05 11.68
N TRP A 502 13.11 -1.21 12.69
CA TRP A 502 12.04 -2.21 12.71
C TRP A 502 10.66 -1.57 12.56
N GLY A 503 9.81 -2.11 11.69
CA GLY A 503 8.51 -1.52 11.37
C GLY A 503 7.71 -2.31 10.35
N THR A 504 6.51 -1.87 9.96
CA THR A 504 5.73 -2.62 8.96
C THR A 504 6.18 -2.33 7.53
N ILE A 505 5.85 -3.24 6.61
CA ILE A 505 6.10 -3.08 5.16
C ILE A 505 5.59 -1.74 4.62
N PRO A 506 4.34 -1.29 4.91
CA PRO A 506 3.85 0.01 4.42
C PRO A 506 4.69 1.21 4.85
N HIS A 507 5.35 1.14 6.01
CA HIS A 507 6.22 2.22 6.48
C HIS A 507 7.65 2.10 5.98
N LEU A 508 8.21 0.88 5.89
CA LEU A 508 9.63 0.66 5.66
C LEU A 508 10.00 0.27 4.22
N GLY A 509 9.04 -0.19 3.42
CA GLY A 509 9.21 -0.39 1.98
C GLY A 509 9.21 0.94 1.23
N ASP A 510 9.74 0.94 0.00
CA ASP A 510 9.68 2.13 -0.86
C ASP A 510 8.28 2.30 -1.46
N ALA A 511 7.56 3.27 -0.92
CA ALA A 511 6.19 3.59 -1.34
C ALA A 511 6.07 3.93 -2.84
N CYS A 512 7.15 4.39 -3.50
CA CYS A 512 7.14 4.66 -4.96
C CYS A 512 6.78 3.41 -5.78
N ALA A 513 7.08 2.23 -5.25
CA ALA A 513 6.79 0.96 -5.89
C ALA A 513 5.41 0.39 -5.51
N THR A 514 4.59 1.15 -4.81
CA THR A 514 3.28 0.71 -4.29
C THR A 514 2.16 1.65 -4.74
N GLU A 515 0.92 1.20 -4.65
CA GLU A 515 -0.26 2.04 -4.87
C GLU A 515 -0.34 3.27 -3.94
N ALA A 516 0.38 3.27 -2.81
CA ALA A 516 0.46 4.40 -1.89
C ALA A 516 1.01 5.66 -2.57
N ALA A 517 1.96 5.51 -3.51
CA ALA A 517 2.50 6.62 -4.28
C ALA A 517 1.41 7.41 -5.02
N CYS A 518 0.39 6.73 -5.52
CA CYS A 518 -0.68 7.34 -6.29
C CYS A 518 -1.68 8.10 -5.42
N ARG A 519 -1.76 7.74 -4.13
CA ARG A 519 -2.47 8.52 -3.11
C ARG A 519 -1.65 9.71 -2.60
N GLY A 520 -0.42 9.88 -3.08
CA GLY A 520 0.53 10.86 -2.54
C GLY A 520 1.03 10.50 -1.14
N GLU A 521 0.86 9.25 -0.70
CA GLU A 521 1.34 8.75 0.58
C GLU A 521 2.85 8.48 0.51
N LEU A 522 3.54 8.82 1.60
CA LEU A 522 4.97 8.61 1.78
C LEU A 522 5.23 7.34 2.60
N SER A 523 6.45 6.83 2.52
CA SER A 523 6.96 5.83 3.47
C SER A 523 8.30 6.32 4.02
N VAL A 524 8.68 5.82 5.19
CA VAL A 524 10.03 6.05 5.74
C VAL A 524 11.06 5.44 4.79
N GLY A 525 10.79 4.25 4.24
CA GLY A 525 11.65 3.61 3.24
C GLY A 525 11.97 4.50 2.04
N ARG A 526 10.93 5.10 1.44
CA ARG A 526 11.08 6.08 0.35
C ARG A 526 11.93 7.28 0.78
N LEU A 527 11.56 7.93 1.89
CA LEU A 527 12.26 9.13 2.36
C LEU A 527 13.73 8.85 2.69
N VAL A 528 14.03 7.68 3.26
CA VAL A 528 15.40 7.24 3.53
C VAL A 528 16.18 7.05 2.23
N ARG A 529 15.62 6.40 1.21
CA ARG A 529 16.28 6.26 -0.10
C ARG A 529 16.52 7.62 -0.78
N GLU A 530 15.58 8.56 -0.64
CA GLU A 530 15.70 9.92 -1.19
C GLU A 530 16.77 10.75 -0.46
N ARG A 531 16.85 10.65 0.87
CA ARG A 531 17.77 11.46 1.71
C ARG A 531 19.16 10.86 1.85
N HIS A 532 19.27 9.53 1.80
CA HIS A 532 20.51 8.76 2.02
C HIS A 532 20.77 7.79 0.87
N PRO A 533 20.95 8.28 -0.37
CA PRO A 533 21.07 7.43 -1.56
C PRO A 533 22.26 6.48 -1.44
N GLY A 534 22.01 5.17 -1.68
CA GLY A 534 23.02 4.11 -1.61
C GLY A 534 23.39 3.64 -0.20
N ALA A 535 23.07 4.41 0.84
CA ALA A 535 23.43 4.12 2.23
C ALA A 535 22.38 3.29 2.99
N ALA A 536 21.28 2.91 2.34
CA ALA A 536 20.20 2.12 2.94
C ALA A 536 19.98 0.79 2.22
N ARG A 537 19.54 -0.22 2.98
CA ARG A 537 18.94 -1.47 2.47
C ARG A 537 17.57 -1.69 3.11
N LEU A 538 16.58 -1.98 2.29
CA LEU A 538 15.20 -2.21 2.67
C LEU A 538 14.91 -3.71 2.51
N LEU A 539 14.48 -4.35 3.58
CA LEU A 539 14.20 -5.78 3.66
C LEU A 539 12.72 -5.99 4.00
N GLY A 540 12.04 -6.86 3.28
CA GLY A 540 10.65 -7.24 3.54
C GLY A 540 10.53 -8.64 4.16
N LEU A 541 9.60 -8.83 5.09
CA LEU A 541 9.24 -10.13 5.67
C LEU A 541 7.77 -10.42 5.34
N THR A 542 7.52 -11.50 4.59
CA THR A 542 6.17 -11.83 4.11
C THR A 542 5.80 -13.30 4.36
N THR A 543 4.50 -13.61 4.29
CA THR A 543 3.95 -14.95 4.56
C THR A 543 2.78 -15.29 3.66
N TYR A 544 2.67 -16.56 3.25
CA TYR A 544 1.51 -17.04 2.50
C TYR A 544 0.33 -17.36 3.42
N SER A 545 0.57 -18.05 4.54
CA SER A 545 -0.48 -18.58 5.41
C SER A 545 -0.06 -18.65 6.89
N GLY A 546 -0.99 -19.07 7.76
CA GLY A 546 -0.71 -19.35 9.16
C GLY A 546 -1.52 -18.50 10.12
N THR A 547 -1.03 -18.34 11.35
CA THR A 547 -1.68 -17.58 12.41
C THR A 547 -0.96 -16.26 12.70
N VAL A 548 -1.71 -15.26 13.14
CA VAL A 548 -1.22 -13.93 13.51
C VAL A 548 -1.94 -13.49 14.78
N THR A 549 -1.23 -12.81 15.67
CA THR A 549 -1.85 -12.13 16.80
C THR A 549 -2.52 -10.85 16.31
N ALA A 550 -3.84 -10.77 16.46
CA ALA A 550 -4.66 -9.63 16.09
C ALA A 550 -5.81 -9.46 17.10
N ALA A 551 -6.53 -8.35 17.02
CA ALA A 551 -7.75 -8.12 17.79
C ALA A 551 -8.99 -8.04 16.88
N PRO A 552 -10.18 -8.43 17.36
CA PRO A 552 -11.41 -8.35 16.56
C PRO A 552 -11.88 -6.91 16.31
N ARG A 553 -11.41 -5.96 17.12
CA ARG A 553 -11.65 -4.52 16.99
C ARG A 553 -10.55 -3.74 17.71
N PHE A 554 -10.38 -2.48 17.34
CA PHE A 554 -9.43 -1.59 18.01
C PHE A 554 -9.64 -1.58 19.53
N GLY A 555 -8.55 -1.78 20.28
CA GLY A 555 -8.54 -1.80 21.74
C GLY A 555 -9.10 -3.07 22.40
N ALA A 556 -9.56 -4.06 21.63
CA ALA A 556 -9.94 -5.36 22.20
C ALA A 556 -8.70 -6.19 22.57
N PRO A 557 -8.84 -7.18 23.48
CA PRO A 557 -7.76 -8.11 23.79
C PRO A 557 -7.26 -8.85 22.55
N PRO A 558 -5.94 -9.12 22.44
CA PRO A 558 -5.40 -9.91 21.34
C PRO A 558 -5.85 -11.36 21.40
N ALA A 559 -5.94 -11.98 20.23
CA ALA A 559 -6.16 -13.40 20.03
C ALA A 559 -5.28 -13.91 18.88
N ALA A 560 -4.97 -15.21 18.89
CA ALA A 560 -4.43 -15.88 17.72
C ALA A 560 -5.55 -16.04 16.67
N VAL A 561 -5.36 -15.44 15.51
CA VAL A 561 -6.30 -15.49 14.38
C VAL A 561 -5.64 -16.18 13.20
N ARG A 562 -6.38 -17.03 12.49
CA ARG A 562 -5.94 -17.63 11.22
C ARG A 562 -6.62 -16.89 10.06
N PRO A 563 -6.00 -15.86 9.48
CA PRO A 563 -6.53 -15.21 8.28
C PRO A 563 -6.52 -16.18 7.09
N GLU A 564 -7.38 -15.91 6.11
CA GLU A 564 -7.37 -16.62 4.82
C GLU A 564 -5.97 -16.58 4.18
N PRO A 565 -5.53 -17.63 3.46
CA PRO A 565 -4.26 -17.63 2.73
C PRO A 565 -4.12 -16.46 1.75
N ALA A 566 -2.90 -16.19 1.28
CA ALA A 566 -2.68 -15.12 0.32
C ALA A 566 -3.45 -15.37 -0.98
N VAL A 567 -3.98 -14.30 -1.58
CA VAL A 567 -4.87 -14.40 -2.74
C VAL A 567 -4.12 -14.92 -3.97
N PRO A 568 -4.76 -15.69 -4.86
CA PRO A 568 -4.13 -16.13 -6.11
C PRO A 568 -3.55 -14.96 -6.92
N GLY A 569 -2.35 -15.15 -7.46
CA GLY A 569 -1.64 -14.11 -8.25
C GLY A 569 -0.97 -13.00 -7.42
N SER A 570 -1.07 -13.04 -6.09
CA SER A 570 -0.25 -12.23 -5.18
C SER A 570 1.23 -12.60 -5.25
N VAL A 571 2.09 -11.74 -4.70
CA VAL A 571 3.51 -12.08 -4.54
C VAL A 571 3.67 -13.32 -3.70
N GLU A 572 2.96 -13.40 -2.57
CA GLU A 572 3.04 -14.53 -1.65
C GLU A 572 2.54 -15.84 -2.27
N ALA A 573 1.51 -15.79 -3.12
CA ALA A 573 1.06 -16.97 -3.87
C ALA A 573 2.14 -17.49 -4.84
N LEU A 574 2.86 -16.59 -5.53
CA LEU A 574 3.97 -17.00 -6.40
C LEU A 574 5.13 -17.60 -5.60
N LEU A 575 5.42 -17.03 -4.41
CA LEU A 575 6.45 -17.55 -3.52
C LEU A 575 6.06 -18.94 -2.97
N HIS A 576 4.78 -19.14 -2.61
CA HIS A 576 4.24 -20.43 -2.20
C HIS A 576 4.36 -21.52 -3.29
N GLU A 577 4.11 -21.16 -4.56
CA GLU A 577 4.20 -22.08 -5.71
C GLU A 577 5.60 -22.65 -5.94
N THR A 578 6.65 -22.03 -5.37
CA THR A 578 8.02 -22.58 -5.41
C THR A 578 8.18 -23.88 -4.63
N GLY A 579 7.28 -24.16 -3.67
CA GLY A 579 7.35 -25.29 -2.76
C GLY A 579 8.38 -25.14 -1.63
N ALA A 580 9.19 -24.09 -1.62
CA ALA A 580 10.11 -23.79 -0.53
C ALA A 580 9.36 -23.17 0.67
N LYS A 581 9.81 -23.48 1.89
CA LYS A 581 9.09 -23.12 3.13
C LYS A 581 9.64 -21.90 3.87
N ASP A 582 10.95 -21.69 3.80
CA ASP A 582 11.65 -20.52 4.31
C ASP A 582 12.79 -20.24 3.33
N PHE A 583 12.82 -19.03 2.77
CA PHE A 583 13.86 -18.64 1.81
C PHE A 583 14.01 -17.13 1.65
N LEU A 584 15.14 -16.74 1.06
CA LEU A 584 15.49 -15.38 0.71
C LEU A 584 15.30 -15.15 -0.80
N VAL A 585 14.73 -14.01 -1.17
CA VAL A 585 14.64 -13.53 -2.54
C VAL A 585 15.39 -12.20 -2.64
N THR A 586 16.36 -12.12 -3.56
CA THR A 586 17.08 -10.88 -3.87
C THR A 586 16.69 -10.36 -5.25
N PHE A 587 16.82 -9.05 -5.48
CA PHE A 587 16.40 -8.41 -6.72
C PHE A 587 17.57 -7.73 -7.45
N PRO A 588 18.45 -8.50 -8.13
CA PRO A 588 19.62 -7.93 -8.79
C PRO A 588 19.31 -7.13 -10.09
N GLY A 589 18.04 -7.07 -10.52
CA GLY A 589 17.62 -6.37 -11.75
C GLY A 589 16.14 -6.56 -12.09
N GLU A 590 15.76 -6.23 -13.34
CA GLU A 590 14.40 -6.46 -13.85
C GLU A 590 14.10 -7.97 -13.93
N GLY A 591 12.93 -8.39 -13.44
CA GLY A 591 12.53 -9.80 -13.41
C GLY A 591 11.04 -10.00 -13.15
N PRO A 592 10.55 -11.26 -13.06
CA PRO A 592 9.13 -11.60 -12.87
C PRO A 592 8.44 -10.96 -11.66
N LEU A 593 9.23 -10.58 -10.64
CA LEU A 593 8.78 -9.91 -9.42
C LEU A 593 8.82 -8.36 -9.51
N ASP A 594 9.18 -7.81 -10.68
CA ASP A 594 9.13 -6.38 -10.96
C ASP A 594 7.75 -5.93 -11.54
N VAL A 595 6.79 -6.86 -11.60
CA VAL A 595 5.40 -6.64 -11.99
C VAL A 595 4.55 -6.26 -10.77
N SER A 596 3.64 -5.29 -10.93
CA SER A 596 2.70 -4.91 -9.87
C SER A 596 1.73 -6.05 -9.54
N ARG A 597 1.78 -6.55 -8.31
CA ARG A 597 0.93 -7.65 -7.80
C ARG A 597 0.33 -7.27 -6.44
N PRO A 598 -0.76 -7.93 -6.03
CA PRO A 598 -1.17 -7.88 -4.63
C PRO A 598 -0.02 -8.36 -3.73
N GLU A 599 0.37 -7.56 -2.77
CA GLU A 599 1.32 -7.86 -1.69
C GLU A 599 0.52 -7.91 -0.39
N ARG A 600 0.70 -8.97 0.39
CA ARG A 600 -0.05 -9.20 1.62
C ARG A 600 0.40 -8.26 2.75
N VAL A 601 -0.57 -7.60 3.39
CA VAL A 601 -0.37 -6.82 4.61
C VAL A 601 -1.47 -7.21 5.59
N LEU A 602 -1.08 -7.69 6.76
CA LEU A 602 -1.98 -8.15 7.80
C LEU A 602 -2.16 -7.08 8.88
N PRO A 603 -3.39 -6.59 9.12
CA PRO A 603 -3.66 -5.61 10.16
C PRO A 603 -3.58 -6.19 11.57
N ASP A 604 -3.46 -5.27 12.52
CA ASP A 604 -3.65 -5.55 13.94
C ASP A 604 -5.12 -5.78 14.33
N VAL A 605 -6.05 -5.36 13.47
CA VAL A 605 -7.49 -5.55 13.63
C VAL A 605 -8.03 -6.46 12.53
N ILE A 606 -8.45 -7.68 12.90
CA ILE A 606 -9.07 -8.65 11.98
C ILE A 606 -10.47 -8.95 12.51
N PRO A 607 -11.53 -8.44 11.86
CA PRO A 607 -12.91 -8.68 12.27
C PRO A 607 -13.30 -10.18 12.24
N PRO A 608 -14.27 -10.62 13.06
CA PRO A 608 -14.72 -12.02 13.09
C PRO A 608 -15.34 -12.52 11.78
N ASP A 609 -15.91 -11.60 10.99
CA ASP A 609 -16.51 -11.83 9.67
C ASP A 609 -15.47 -11.91 8.54
N GLY A 610 -14.18 -11.79 8.87
CA GLY A 610 -13.06 -11.94 7.96
C GLY A 610 -12.34 -10.63 7.65
N LEU A 611 -11.19 -10.75 6.99
CA LEU A 611 -10.37 -9.60 6.59
C LEU A 611 -10.80 -9.07 5.22
N ALA A 612 -11.59 -8.00 5.20
CA ALA A 612 -11.82 -7.22 3.99
C ALA A 612 -10.63 -6.25 3.76
N GLY A 613 -9.81 -6.54 2.75
CA GLY A 613 -8.64 -5.71 2.41
C GLY A 613 -7.40 -6.02 3.27
N GLY A 614 -6.63 -7.02 2.84
CA GLY A 614 -5.35 -7.43 3.42
C GLY A 614 -4.21 -7.49 2.41
N HIS A 615 -4.36 -6.79 1.29
CA HIS A 615 -3.34 -6.70 0.25
C HIS A 615 -3.29 -5.28 -0.30
N VAL A 616 -2.08 -4.82 -0.60
CA VAL A 616 -1.81 -3.57 -1.32
C VAL A 616 -1.10 -3.92 -2.61
N ARG A 617 -1.28 -3.15 -3.69
CA ARG A 617 -0.48 -3.42 -4.90
C ARG A 617 0.93 -2.88 -4.76
N ALA A 618 1.89 -3.75 -5.03
CA ALA A 618 3.30 -3.41 -5.02
C ALA A 618 4.07 -4.10 -6.16
N ARG A 619 5.12 -3.43 -6.63
CA ARG A 619 6.22 -4.04 -7.37
C ARG A 619 7.30 -4.38 -6.34
N ILE A 620 7.32 -5.62 -5.86
CA ILE A 620 8.11 -5.97 -4.67
C ILE A 620 9.61 -5.71 -4.86
N GLY A 621 10.16 -5.95 -6.07
CA GLY A 621 11.55 -5.65 -6.40
C GLY A 621 11.88 -4.15 -6.49
N GLY A 622 10.87 -3.28 -6.63
CA GLY A 622 11.04 -1.83 -6.49
C GLY A 622 10.95 -1.37 -5.03
N GLN A 623 10.25 -2.12 -4.20
CA GLN A 623 9.96 -1.76 -2.81
C GLN A 623 11.10 -2.14 -1.86
N PHE A 624 11.75 -3.28 -2.10
CA PHE A 624 12.78 -3.87 -1.24
C PHE A 624 14.01 -4.29 -2.04
N ASP A 625 15.16 -4.33 -1.37
CA ASP A 625 16.41 -4.89 -1.91
C ASP A 625 16.45 -6.42 -1.77
N ALA A 626 15.77 -6.96 -0.74
CA ALA A 626 15.49 -8.39 -0.61
C ALA A 626 14.25 -8.66 0.25
N VAL A 627 13.67 -9.85 0.10
CA VAL A 627 12.51 -10.32 0.87
C VAL A 627 12.79 -11.70 1.45
N VAL A 628 12.48 -11.87 2.74
CA VAL A 628 12.44 -13.18 3.39
C VAL A 628 11.00 -13.66 3.41
N HIS A 629 10.77 -14.87 2.90
CA HIS A 629 9.46 -15.47 2.85
C HIS A 629 9.36 -16.66 3.80
N PHE A 630 8.28 -16.69 4.57
CA PHE A 630 7.88 -17.82 5.40
C PHE A 630 6.54 -18.34 4.91
N ASP A 631 6.48 -19.59 4.44
CA ASP A 631 5.27 -20.12 3.80
C ASP A 631 4.08 -20.29 4.78
N GLU A 632 4.40 -20.70 6.02
CA GLU A 632 3.45 -20.75 7.14
C GLU A 632 4.07 -20.10 8.38
N THR A 633 3.29 -19.26 9.05
CA THR A 633 3.73 -18.48 10.22
C THR A 633 2.83 -18.65 11.45
N HIS A 634 3.33 -18.28 12.63
CA HIS A 634 2.65 -18.40 13.91
C HIS A 634 2.38 -17.05 14.59
N ALA A 635 1.30 -17.00 15.36
CA ALA A 635 0.94 -15.84 16.16
C ALA A 635 2.00 -15.56 17.25
N VAL A 636 2.52 -14.33 17.30
CA VAL A 636 3.49 -13.91 18.32
C VAL A 636 2.83 -13.85 19.70
N ARG A 637 3.52 -14.33 20.74
CA ARG A 637 2.96 -14.38 22.10
C ARG A 637 3.08 -13.03 22.82
N PRO A 638 1.98 -12.34 23.17
CA PRO A 638 2.02 -11.12 23.98
C PRO A 638 2.43 -11.43 25.42
N LEU A 639 3.12 -10.51 26.09
CA LEU A 639 3.51 -10.71 27.50
C LEU A 639 2.30 -10.63 28.46
N ASP A 640 1.30 -9.80 28.12
CA ASP A 640 0.19 -9.50 29.03
C ASP A 640 -0.94 -10.56 29.02
N LEU A 641 -0.83 -11.61 28.19
CA LEU A 641 -1.83 -12.69 28.06
C LEU A 641 -1.18 -14.07 27.88
N ALA A 642 -0.63 -14.62 28.97
CA ALA A 642 -0.09 -15.98 28.97
C ALA A 642 -1.17 -17.09 28.87
N ALA A 643 -2.44 -16.81 29.23
CA ALA A 643 -3.49 -17.84 29.38
C ALA A 643 -4.39 -18.03 28.14
N ALA A 644 -4.48 -17.06 27.22
CA ALA A 644 -5.35 -17.12 26.04
C ALA A 644 -4.74 -17.87 24.84
N PHE A 645 -3.44 -18.14 24.88
CA PHE A 645 -2.67 -18.77 23.79
C PHE A 645 -2.31 -20.24 24.08
N THR A 646 -2.73 -20.78 25.22
CA THR A 646 -2.69 -22.21 25.53
C THR A 646 -4.04 -22.85 25.19
N ARG A 647 -4.28 -23.15 23.92
CA ARG A 647 -5.19 -24.22 23.47
C ARG A 647 -4.95 -24.60 22.03
#